data_AF-A0A543HGL5-F1
#
_entry.id   AF-A0A543HGL5-F1
#
_cell.length_a   1.000
_cell.length_b   1.000
_cell.length_c   1.000
_cell.angle_alpha   90.00
_cell.angle_beta   90.00
_cell.angle_gamma   90.00
#
_symmetry.space_group_name_H-M   'P 1'
#
loop_
_entity.id
_entity.type
_entity.pdbx_description
1 polymer ?
#
loop_
_entity_poly.entity_id
_entity_poly.type
_entity_poly.pdbx_seq_one_letter_code
_entity_poly.pdbx_strand_id
1 'polypeptide(L)'
;MDTMTLTSPGDPTSPAAASNTAYPPTQPTSGSASTGSLPPRGGRLHRVWRGADTDPAWARPALMGVLLATLVLYTWNLTASGYANSFYSAAVQAGSESWKAFFFGSSDAANSITVDKPPASLWVMALSVRLLGLNSFAILFPQVLMGVATVGVVYTTVKRHFGAAAGLIAGVALALTPVAALMFTFNNPDALLTLLMALGAWATMKAIEQASPKWMMIVGVFIGLGFLTKTLQVLLVVPFFGLAYLVAAPTTLRKRIIHSLMAVGTMVLSAGWWVAIVELIPASARPYIGGSQTNSFLELTFGYNGLGRLSGDETGSVGGGGGAAGGQWGETGLFRMFSSSVGGQVSWLIPSALILLAAGLWLRGRLPRTDLRRAAYVVWGGWLVVTMLVFSFMAGIFHEYYTVALAPAIAALVGMGAVEVWERRDSAVATVALSAAIAAAATWSFILLSRTTAYGEWLRVSVLALGMAAALLVLGLRWFHPRAVPLVLAAALVAGLAGPAAYTVSTTAQAHSGSIVTAGPAGSGGGPGGMRGGMPPQQQGQTGTTQPGGAPTGGTTGGGMGGLLDASTPSTAVVAALSQDADQFTWVAAAVGSQTAAGLQLGTGLPVMAIGGFNGSDPSPTLAQFQQYVANGKIHYFASGGRGFGNQNGGSSSSSEIASWVEQNFTAVTIDGSTFYDLTQPLSATS
;
A
#
# COMPACT_ATOMS: atom_id res chain seq x y z
N MET A 1 -56.00 48.13 -49.65
CA MET A 1 -55.57 48.01 -48.25
C MET A 1 -54.11 47.55 -48.15
N ASP A 2 -53.10 48.41 -48.24
CA ASP A 2 -52.97 49.68 -49.00
C ASP A 2 -51.49 50.06 -49.18
N THR A 3 -51.25 51.09 -50.01
CA THR A 3 -49.97 51.72 -50.40
C THR A 3 -49.17 52.27 -49.19
N MET A 4 -47.88 52.62 -49.22
CA MET A 4 -47.01 53.32 -50.21
C MET A 4 -45.53 52.82 -50.07
N THR A 5 -44.53 52.87 -50.99
CA THR A 5 -43.95 53.93 -51.86
C THR A 5 -43.36 55.14 -51.11
N LEU A 6 -42.13 55.65 -51.35
CA LEU A 6 -41.02 55.38 -52.31
C LEU A 6 -39.66 55.23 -51.52
N THR A 7 -38.41 55.56 -51.88
CA THR A 7 -37.74 56.33 -52.96
C THR A 7 -36.23 55.93 -53.07
N SER A 8 -35.46 56.56 -53.98
CA SER A 8 -33.97 56.58 -54.10
C SER A 8 -33.52 58.05 -54.36
N PRO A 9 -32.29 58.48 -54.77
CA PRO A 9 -31.13 57.79 -55.41
C PRO A 9 -29.78 58.05 -54.66
N GLY A 10 -28.55 57.82 -55.17
CA GLY A 10 -28.08 57.42 -56.51
C GLY A 10 -26.56 57.15 -56.60
N ASP A 11 -26.07 56.96 -57.83
CA ASP A 11 -24.70 56.59 -58.24
C ASP A 11 -24.35 57.39 -59.53
N PRO A 12 -23.10 57.83 -59.80
CA PRO A 12 -22.22 57.03 -60.67
C PRO A 12 -20.68 57.21 -60.47
N THR A 13 -19.86 56.23 -60.89
CA THR A 13 -18.90 56.36 -62.02
C THR A 13 -18.11 55.07 -62.33
N SER A 14 -17.65 54.95 -63.58
CA SER A 14 -16.82 53.86 -64.16
C SER A 14 -15.62 54.52 -64.90
N PRO A 15 -14.57 53.82 -65.43
CA PRO A 15 -14.70 52.65 -66.33
C PRO A 15 -13.47 51.67 -66.43
N ALA A 16 -13.51 50.83 -67.48
CA ALA A 16 -12.40 50.22 -68.24
C ALA A 16 -11.80 48.87 -67.75
N ALA A 17 -11.08 48.21 -68.66
CA ALA A 17 -10.89 46.74 -68.65
C ALA A 17 -9.61 46.25 -69.35
N ALA A 18 -9.44 44.92 -69.33
CA ALA A 18 -8.58 44.06 -70.16
C ALA A 18 -7.09 43.88 -69.78
N SER A 19 -6.72 42.63 -69.49
CA SER A 19 -5.74 41.88 -70.31
C SER A 19 -5.72 40.39 -69.91
N ASN A 20 -5.42 39.50 -70.87
CA ASN A 20 -5.36 38.05 -70.68
C ASN A 20 -3.92 37.59 -70.37
N THR A 21 -3.76 36.60 -69.48
CA THR A 21 -2.72 35.58 -69.59
C THR A 21 -3.32 34.19 -69.36
N ALA A 22 -2.81 33.18 -70.04
CA ALA A 22 -3.45 31.87 -70.17
C ALA A 22 -2.75 30.77 -69.37
N TYR A 23 -3.52 29.75 -68.95
CA TYR A 23 -3.03 28.42 -68.56
C TYR A 23 -3.83 27.36 -69.33
N PRO A 24 -3.21 26.21 -69.70
CA PRO A 24 -3.82 25.22 -70.57
C PRO A 24 -4.87 24.34 -69.86
N PRO A 25 -5.82 23.74 -70.60
CA PRO A 25 -6.86 22.90 -70.03
C PRO A 25 -6.36 21.47 -69.74
N THR A 26 -6.85 20.88 -68.64
CA THR A 26 -6.81 19.43 -68.41
C THR A 26 -8.24 18.86 -68.48
N GLN A 27 -8.42 17.77 -69.23
CA GLN A 27 -9.73 17.13 -69.41
C GLN A 27 -10.12 16.25 -68.20
N PRO A 28 -11.42 16.01 -67.99
CA PRO A 28 -11.91 15.23 -66.86
C PRO A 28 -11.71 13.72 -67.08
N THR A 29 -11.02 13.05 -66.17
CA THR A 29 -10.93 11.59 -66.13
C THR A 29 -11.74 11.01 -64.96
N SER A 30 -12.79 10.27 -65.30
CA SER A 30 -13.38 9.14 -64.57
C SER A 30 -13.16 9.08 -63.05
N GLY A 31 -14.21 9.37 -62.28
CA GLY A 31 -14.17 9.16 -60.83
C GLY A 31 -14.00 7.69 -60.46
N SER A 32 -12.84 7.33 -59.91
CA SER A 32 -12.73 6.14 -59.07
C SER A 32 -13.43 6.46 -57.75
N ALA A 33 -14.66 5.98 -57.60
CA ALA A 33 -15.31 5.95 -56.30
C ALA A 33 -14.46 5.06 -55.38
N SER A 34 -13.67 5.68 -54.51
CA SER A 34 -12.95 4.96 -53.46
C SER A 34 -13.99 4.39 -52.51
N THR A 35 -14.38 3.12 -52.78
CA THR A 35 -15.29 2.36 -51.93
C THR A 35 -14.72 2.38 -50.53
N GLY A 36 -15.31 3.18 -49.66
CA GLY A 36 -14.89 3.33 -48.28
C GLY A 36 -15.05 2.00 -47.58
N SER A 37 -13.99 1.20 -47.59
CA SER A 37 -13.94 -0.10 -46.93
C SER A 37 -14.10 0.16 -45.45
N LEU A 38 -15.34 0.05 -44.96
CA LEU A 38 -15.68 0.09 -43.55
C LEU A 38 -14.65 -0.81 -42.84
N PRO A 39 -13.87 -0.28 -41.88
CA PRO A 39 -12.83 -1.06 -41.24
C PRO A 39 -13.47 -2.34 -40.73
N PRO A 40 -12.92 -3.52 -41.07
CA PRO A 40 -13.61 -4.79 -40.89
C PRO A 40 -14.06 -4.87 -39.44
N ARG A 41 -15.36 -5.10 -39.22
CA ARG A 41 -15.97 -5.15 -37.89
C ARG A 41 -15.47 -6.40 -37.17
N GLY A 42 -14.22 -6.37 -36.73
CA GLY A 42 -13.57 -7.41 -35.97
C GLY A 42 -14.47 -7.76 -34.80
N GLY A 43 -14.93 -9.01 -34.77
CA GLY A 43 -15.93 -9.46 -33.81
C GLY A 43 -15.50 -9.13 -32.38
N ARG A 44 -16.45 -9.11 -31.43
CA ARG A 44 -16.18 -8.71 -30.04
C ARG A 44 -14.93 -9.40 -29.46
N LEU A 45 -14.70 -10.68 -29.82
CA LEU A 45 -13.50 -11.46 -29.50
C LEU A 45 -12.17 -10.88 -30.04
N HIS A 46 -12.13 -10.46 -31.32
CA HIS A 46 -10.95 -9.80 -31.92
C HIS A 46 -10.65 -8.47 -31.23
N ARG A 47 -11.68 -7.67 -30.94
CA ARG A 47 -11.54 -6.42 -30.17
C ARG A 47 -11.18 -6.66 -28.70
N VAL A 48 -11.53 -7.80 -28.11
CA VAL A 48 -11.03 -8.23 -26.78
C VAL A 48 -9.53 -8.52 -26.83
N TRP A 49 -9.09 -9.32 -27.80
CA TRP A 49 -7.69 -9.77 -27.91
C TRP A 49 -6.70 -8.69 -28.38
N ARG A 50 -7.02 -7.88 -29.40
CA ARG A 50 -6.00 -7.01 -30.04
C ARG A 50 -5.84 -5.63 -29.42
N GLY A 51 -6.93 -4.91 -29.15
CA GLY A 51 -6.80 -3.51 -28.72
C GLY A 51 -8.01 -2.63 -28.99
N ALA A 52 -7.80 -1.32 -28.87
CA ALA A 52 -8.40 -0.39 -29.82
C ALA A 52 -7.70 -0.55 -31.18
N ASP A 53 -8.33 -0.14 -32.27
CA ASP A 53 -7.78 -0.32 -33.62
C ASP A 53 -6.52 0.54 -33.90
N THR A 54 -6.17 1.44 -32.96
CA THR A 54 -4.93 2.24 -32.92
C THR A 54 -3.82 1.63 -32.03
N ASP A 55 -4.07 0.50 -31.37
CA ASP A 55 -3.05 -0.18 -30.55
C ASP A 55 -2.14 -1.06 -31.42
N PRO A 56 -0.82 -1.15 -31.12
CA PRO A 56 0.03 -2.21 -31.67
C PRO A 56 -0.55 -3.58 -31.30
N ALA A 57 -0.58 -4.53 -32.25
CA ALA A 57 -1.23 -5.83 -32.05
C ALA A 57 -0.67 -6.68 -30.89
N TRP A 58 0.57 -6.40 -30.44
CA TRP A 58 1.18 -7.02 -29.27
C TRP A 58 0.75 -6.40 -27.93
N ALA A 59 0.16 -5.20 -27.92
CA ALA A 59 -0.03 -4.40 -26.71
C ALA A 59 -0.98 -5.05 -25.70
N ARG A 60 -2.09 -5.65 -26.15
CA ARG A 60 -3.01 -6.38 -25.27
C ARG A 60 -2.53 -7.78 -24.88
N PRO A 61 -1.99 -8.62 -25.79
CA PRO A 61 -1.35 -9.87 -25.39
C PRO A 61 -0.24 -9.66 -24.35
N ALA A 62 0.58 -8.61 -24.50
CA ALA A 62 1.60 -8.26 -23.50
C ALA A 62 1.00 -7.79 -22.16
N LEU A 63 -0.08 -7.00 -22.17
CA LEU A 63 -0.81 -6.66 -20.94
C LEU A 63 -1.39 -7.91 -20.25
N MET A 64 -2.05 -8.78 -21.00
CA MET A 64 -2.62 -10.03 -20.47
C MET A 64 -1.52 -10.94 -19.90
N GLY A 65 -0.37 -11.03 -20.59
CA GLY A 65 0.81 -11.74 -20.09
C GLY A 65 1.37 -11.17 -18.79
N VAL A 66 1.48 -9.84 -18.66
CA VAL A 66 1.94 -9.19 -17.41
C VAL A 66 0.94 -9.36 -16.28
N LEU A 67 -0.37 -9.21 -16.52
CA LEU A 67 -1.39 -9.41 -15.49
C LEU A 67 -1.45 -10.88 -15.02
N LEU A 68 -1.32 -11.84 -15.95
CA LEU A 68 -1.24 -13.26 -15.63
C LEU A 68 0.06 -13.60 -14.88
N ALA A 69 1.21 -13.05 -15.30
CA ALA A 69 2.47 -13.24 -14.60
C ALA A 69 2.43 -12.65 -13.18
N THR A 70 1.82 -11.47 -13.00
CA THR A 70 1.60 -10.87 -11.68
C THR A 70 0.70 -11.75 -10.82
N LEU A 71 -0.41 -12.26 -11.39
CA LEU A 71 -1.32 -13.18 -10.68
C LEU A 71 -0.62 -14.47 -10.25
N VAL A 72 0.14 -15.12 -11.13
CA VAL A 72 0.91 -16.34 -10.81
C VAL A 72 2.00 -16.04 -9.76
N LEU A 73 2.75 -14.94 -9.91
CA LEU A 73 3.81 -14.55 -8.98
C LEU A 73 3.27 -14.24 -7.57
N TYR A 74 2.13 -13.55 -7.48
CA TYR A 74 1.53 -13.16 -6.18
C TYR A 74 0.62 -14.26 -5.60
N THR A 75 0.22 -15.28 -6.38
CA THR A 75 -0.41 -16.50 -5.82
C THR A 75 0.61 -17.58 -5.45
N TRP A 76 1.87 -17.44 -5.89
CA TRP A 76 2.94 -18.37 -5.55
C TRP A 76 3.15 -18.40 -4.04
N ASN A 77 3.10 -19.60 -3.46
CA ASN A 77 3.23 -19.88 -2.03
C ASN A 77 2.32 -19.06 -1.08
N LEU A 78 1.26 -18.42 -1.59
CA LEU A 78 0.45 -17.41 -0.88
C LEU A 78 -0.04 -17.86 0.50
N THR A 79 -0.46 -19.12 0.62
CA THR A 79 -1.03 -19.67 1.87
C THR A 79 0.01 -20.05 2.93
N ALA A 80 1.31 -20.05 2.61
CA ALA A 80 2.36 -20.36 3.58
C ALA A 80 2.47 -19.30 4.69
N SER A 81 2.03 -18.06 4.41
CA SER A 81 1.90 -16.98 5.39
C SER A 81 0.81 -17.22 6.44
N GLY A 82 -0.04 -18.25 6.31
CA GLY A 82 -1.08 -18.57 7.28
C GLY A 82 -2.06 -17.41 7.48
N TYR A 83 -2.25 -16.96 8.72
CA TYR A 83 -3.05 -15.78 9.05
C TYR A 83 -2.32 -14.43 8.90
N ALA A 84 -1.09 -14.41 8.37
CA ALA A 84 -0.29 -13.22 8.09
C ALA A 84 -0.18 -12.30 9.33
N ASN A 85 -0.77 -11.10 9.30
CA ASN A 85 -0.95 -10.28 10.49
C ASN A 85 -2.23 -10.70 11.23
N SER A 86 -2.08 -11.52 12.28
CA SER A 86 -3.20 -12.09 13.04
C SER A 86 -4.19 -11.05 13.58
N PHE A 87 -3.72 -9.86 13.97
CA PHE A 87 -4.55 -8.73 14.40
C PHE A 87 -5.67 -8.39 13.41
N TYR A 88 -5.34 -8.26 12.11
CA TYR A 88 -6.35 -8.00 11.09
C TYR A 88 -7.14 -9.27 10.70
N SER A 89 -6.52 -10.46 10.75
CA SER A 89 -7.23 -11.72 10.48
C SER A 89 -8.31 -12.04 11.52
N ALA A 90 -8.08 -11.75 12.80
CA ALA A 90 -9.08 -11.89 13.85
C ALA A 90 -10.27 -10.93 13.65
N ALA A 91 -10.01 -9.68 13.26
CA ALA A 91 -11.06 -8.72 12.92
C ALA A 91 -11.83 -9.10 11.64
N VAL A 92 -11.17 -9.77 10.69
CA VAL A 92 -11.81 -10.33 9.48
C VAL A 92 -12.73 -11.49 9.80
N GLN A 93 -12.33 -12.41 10.69
CA GLN A 93 -13.18 -13.47 11.25
C GLN A 93 -14.36 -12.88 12.03
N ALA A 94 -14.11 -11.90 12.90
CA ALA A 94 -15.15 -11.20 13.64
C ALA A 94 -16.21 -10.59 12.70
N GLY A 95 -15.75 -9.97 11.60
CA GLY A 95 -16.60 -9.40 10.56
C GLY A 95 -17.27 -10.44 9.63
N SER A 96 -16.77 -11.67 9.52
CA SER A 96 -17.51 -12.72 8.81
C SER A 96 -18.71 -13.18 9.65
N GLU A 97 -18.54 -13.38 10.95
CA GLU A 97 -19.64 -13.83 11.81
C GLU A 97 -20.65 -12.71 12.07
N SER A 98 -20.17 -11.55 12.55
CA SER A 98 -21.01 -10.48 13.08
C SER A 98 -21.05 -9.27 12.15
N TRP A 99 -22.23 -8.93 11.61
CA TRP A 99 -22.42 -7.69 10.84
C TRP A 99 -22.14 -6.41 11.65
N LYS A 100 -22.20 -6.47 12.98
CA LYS A 100 -21.80 -5.36 13.85
C LYS A 100 -20.28 -5.21 13.88
N ALA A 101 -19.56 -6.31 14.09
CA ALA A 101 -18.09 -6.32 14.02
C ALA A 101 -17.59 -5.92 12.63
N PHE A 102 -18.26 -6.39 11.57
CA PHE A 102 -18.02 -5.97 10.19
C PHE A 102 -18.14 -4.46 10.03
N PHE A 103 -19.21 -3.85 10.53
CA PHE A 103 -19.44 -2.41 10.39
C PHE A 103 -18.34 -1.57 11.05
N PHE A 104 -17.89 -1.94 12.25
CA PHE A 104 -16.91 -1.14 13.01
C PHE A 104 -15.44 -1.52 12.75
N GLY A 105 -15.15 -2.74 12.30
CA GLY A 105 -13.78 -3.29 12.30
C GLY A 105 -13.36 -3.84 13.67
N SER A 106 -14.29 -4.49 14.37
CA SER A 106 -14.07 -5.03 15.72
C SER A 106 -13.10 -6.21 15.71
N SER A 107 -12.25 -6.35 16.74
CA SER A 107 -11.30 -7.45 16.87
C SER A 107 -11.98 -8.81 17.05
N ASP A 108 -13.16 -8.82 17.66
CA ASP A 108 -13.92 -10.00 18.07
C ASP A 108 -15.40 -9.89 17.66
N ALA A 109 -16.08 -11.02 17.48
CA ALA A 109 -17.47 -11.02 16.99
C ALA A 109 -18.48 -10.48 18.03
N ALA A 110 -18.15 -10.55 19.33
CA ALA A 110 -18.91 -9.97 20.43
C ALA A 110 -18.63 -8.47 20.64
N ASN A 111 -17.71 -7.90 19.86
CA ASN A 111 -17.57 -6.47 19.62
C ASN A 111 -17.13 -5.67 20.88
N SER A 112 -15.98 -6.00 21.47
CA SER A 112 -15.40 -5.23 22.58
C SER A 112 -14.64 -3.98 22.11
N ILE A 113 -13.72 -4.14 21.15
CA ILE A 113 -12.80 -3.08 20.66
C ILE A 113 -12.55 -3.21 19.15
N THR A 114 -12.15 -2.12 18.47
CA THR A 114 -11.75 -2.13 17.05
C THR A 114 -10.24 -2.30 16.86
N VAL A 115 -9.84 -2.64 15.63
CA VAL A 115 -8.46 -2.42 15.18
C VAL A 115 -8.13 -0.92 15.12
N ASP A 116 -6.85 -0.58 14.97
CA ASP A 116 -6.34 0.81 14.94
C ASP A 116 -6.52 1.51 13.57
N LYS A 117 -7.53 1.09 12.79
CA LYS A 117 -7.83 1.54 11.41
C LYS A 117 -9.35 1.56 11.15
N PRO A 118 -9.83 2.45 10.26
CA PRO A 118 -11.17 2.31 9.70
C PRO A 118 -11.27 1.04 8.82
N PRO A 119 -12.47 0.46 8.66
CA PRO A 119 -12.63 -0.96 8.32
C PRO A 119 -12.68 -1.31 6.82
N ALA A 120 -12.46 -0.39 5.87
CA ALA A 120 -12.72 -0.70 4.46
C ALA A 120 -11.83 -1.82 3.89
N SER A 121 -10.61 -2.00 4.40
CA SER A 121 -9.75 -3.16 4.09
C SER A 121 -10.30 -4.46 4.66
N LEU A 122 -10.83 -4.41 5.89
CA LEU A 122 -11.46 -5.55 6.57
C LEU A 122 -12.73 -5.98 5.85
N TRP A 123 -13.57 -5.05 5.37
CA TRP A 123 -14.81 -5.35 4.64
C TRP A 123 -14.57 -6.29 3.45
N VAL A 124 -13.53 -6.04 2.65
CA VAL A 124 -13.22 -6.85 1.46
C VAL A 124 -12.80 -8.27 1.85
N MET A 125 -11.99 -8.42 2.91
CA MET A 125 -11.54 -9.72 3.40
C MET A 125 -12.65 -10.48 4.15
N ALA A 126 -13.46 -9.80 4.97
CA ALA A 126 -14.54 -10.41 5.73
C ALA A 126 -15.69 -10.90 4.82
N LEU A 127 -15.98 -10.19 3.72
CA LEU A 127 -16.88 -10.70 2.68
C LEU A 127 -16.29 -11.93 1.97
N SER A 128 -14.97 -11.95 1.71
CA SER A 128 -14.28 -13.11 1.13
C SER A 128 -14.35 -14.34 2.05
N VAL A 129 -14.08 -14.17 3.34
CA VAL A 129 -14.23 -15.21 4.37
C VAL A 129 -15.70 -15.67 4.51
N ARG A 130 -16.68 -14.76 4.44
CA ARG A 130 -18.12 -15.12 4.40
C ARG A 130 -18.52 -15.99 3.21
N LEU A 131 -17.75 -15.96 2.11
CA LEU A 131 -18.01 -16.72 0.89
C LEU A 131 -17.19 -18.01 0.78
N LEU A 132 -16.02 -18.07 1.42
CA LEU A 132 -15.00 -19.12 1.24
C LEU A 132 -14.61 -19.84 2.54
N GLY A 133 -15.20 -19.46 3.68
CA GLY A 133 -14.81 -19.90 5.02
C GLY A 133 -13.52 -19.23 5.53
N LEU A 134 -13.24 -19.39 6.82
CA LEU A 134 -12.01 -18.87 7.44
C LEU A 134 -10.81 -19.71 7.00
N ASN A 135 -9.95 -19.15 6.16
CA ASN A 135 -8.66 -19.73 5.78
C ASN A 135 -7.73 -18.67 5.19
N SER A 136 -6.43 -18.99 5.11
CA SER A 136 -5.38 -18.12 4.59
C SER A 136 -5.69 -17.59 3.17
N PHE A 137 -6.18 -18.45 2.26
CA PHE A 137 -6.47 -18.05 0.89
C PHE A 137 -7.62 -17.03 0.82
N ALA A 138 -8.70 -17.25 1.57
CA ALA A 138 -9.84 -16.33 1.62
C ALA A 138 -9.45 -14.93 2.11
N ILE A 139 -8.48 -14.83 3.02
CA ILE A 139 -7.97 -13.56 3.58
C ILE A 139 -7.00 -12.87 2.59
N LEU A 140 -6.08 -13.62 1.99
CA LEU A 140 -4.95 -13.07 1.22
C LEU A 140 -5.22 -12.90 -0.28
N PHE A 141 -6.05 -13.75 -0.89
CA PHE A 141 -6.34 -13.67 -2.33
C PHE A 141 -6.99 -12.33 -2.78
N PRO A 142 -7.86 -11.66 -2.01
CA PRO A 142 -8.33 -10.31 -2.34
C PRO A 142 -7.19 -9.29 -2.51
N GLN A 143 -6.10 -9.41 -1.74
CA GLN A 143 -4.94 -8.53 -1.83
C GLN A 143 -4.20 -8.71 -3.16
N VAL A 144 -4.09 -9.97 -3.61
CA VAL A 144 -3.51 -10.32 -4.90
C VAL A 144 -4.33 -9.73 -6.06
N LEU A 145 -5.66 -9.84 -5.99
CA LEU A 145 -6.55 -9.21 -6.97
C LEU A 145 -6.40 -7.68 -7.00
N MET A 146 -6.20 -7.05 -5.84
CA MET A 146 -5.92 -5.61 -5.76
C MET A 146 -4.55 -5.23 -6.32
N GLY A 147 -3.54 -6.09 -6.19
CA GLY A 147 -2.23 -5.94 -6.84
C GLY A 147 -2.31 -6.02 -8.36
N VAL A 148 -2.94 -7.06 -8.89
CA VAL A 148 -3.17 -7.24 -10.34
C VAL A 148 -4.00 -6.07 -10.90
N ALA A 149 -5.03 -5.61 -10.18
CA ALA A 149 -5.81 -4.44 -10.56
C ALA A 149 -4.95 -3.16 -10.58
N THR A 150 -4.07 -2.95 -9.59
CA THR A 150 -3.18 -1.77 -9.52
C THR A 150 -2.20 -1.76 -10.71
N VAL A 151 -1.61 -2.91 -11.06
CA VAL A 151 -0.76 -3.06 -12.27
C VAL A 151 -1.54 -2.69 -13.54
N GLY A 152 -2.80 -3.14 -13.66
CA GLY A 152 -3.68 -2.77 -14.77
C GLY A 152 -4.02 -1.28 -14.83
N VAL A 153 -4.28 -0.64 -13.68
CA VAL A 153 -4.59 0.80 -13.58
C VAL A 153 -3.36 1.65 -13.94
N VAL A 154 -2.17 1.29 -13.44
CA VAL A 154 -0.92 1.98 -13.78
C VAL A 154 -0.58 1.82 -15.26
N TYR A 155 -0.61 0.59 -15.80
CA TYR A 155 -0.42 0.35 -17.24
C TYR A 155 -1.36 1.19 -18.09
N THR A 156 -2.67 1.18 -17.80
CA THR A 156 -3.68 1.84 -18.64
C THR A 156 -3.61 3.37 -18.54
N THR A 157 -3.25 3.92 -17.38
CA THR A 157 -3.05 5.36 -17.19
C THR A 157 -1.82 5.85 -17.95
N VAL A 158 -0.68 5.18 -17.81
CA VAL A 158 0.57 5.54 -18.49
C VAL A 158 0.42 5.36 -20.00
N LYS A 159 -0.11 4.22 -20.46
CA LYS A 159 -0.34 3.93 -21.89
C LYS A 159 -1.15 5.02 -22.59
N ARG A 160 -2.14 5.61 -21.90
CA ARG A 160 -3.08 6.59 -22.48
C ARG A 160 -2.38 7.79 -23.13
N HIS A 161 -1.23 8.21 -22.60
CA HIS A 161 -0.50 9.38 -23.10
C HIS A 161 0.93 9.08 -23.56
N PHE A 162 1.53 7.98 -23.08
CA PHE A 162 2.93 7.60 -23.39
C PHE A 162 3.06 6.29 -24.20
N GLY A 163 1.94 5.71 -24.63
CA GLY A 163 1.91 4.54 -25.52
C GLY A 163 2.13 3.20 -24.83
N ALA A 164 1.93 2.11 -25.58
CA ALA A 164 1.89 0.75 -25.03
C ALA A 164 3.21 0.31 -24.36
N ALA A 165 4.36 0.77 -24.85
CA ALA A 165 5.66 0.44 -24.26
C ALA A 165 5.83 1.07 -22.87
N ALA A 166 5.44 2.34 -22.70
CA ALA A 166 5.51 3.02 -21.41
C ALA A 166 4.61 2.36 -20.37
N GLY A 167 3.38 2.00 -20.79
CA GLY A 167 2.46 1.24 -19.95
C GLY A 167 3.03 -0.12 -19.53
N LEU A 168 3.67 -0.85 -20.46
CA LEU A 168 4.27 -2.15 -20.19
C LEU A 168 5.44 -2.05 -19.20
N ILE A 169 6.34 -1.10 -19.40
CA ILE A 169 7.48 -0.84 -18.50
C ILE A 169 6.96 -0.48 -17.10
N ALA A 170 5.95 0.38 -16.99
CA ALA A 170 5.35 0.73 -15.70
C ALA A 170 4.64 -0.46 -15.03
N GLY A 171 3.90 -1.28 -15.79
CA GLY A 171 3.24 -2.47 -15.26
C GLY A 171 4.25 -3.49 -14.71
N VAL A 172 5.31 -3.78 -15.45
CA VAL A 172 6.38 -4.71 -15.04
C VAL A 172 7.18 -4.15 -13.86
N ALA A 173 7.53 -2.86 -13.87
CA ALA A 173 8.27 -2.24 -12.76
C ALA A 173 7.49 -2.28 -11.44
N LEU A 174 6.16 -2.08 -11.47
CA LEU A 174 5.32 -2.24 -10.28
C LEU A 174 5.21 -3.71 -9.83
N ALA A 175 4.97 -4.63 -10.77
CA ALA A 175 4.84 -6.07 -10.48
C ALA A 175 6.12 -6.71 -9.92
N LEU A 176 7.28 -6.09 -10.18
CA LEU A 176 8.59 -6.52 -9.69
C LEU A 176 9.15 -5.61 -8.59
N THR A 177 8.33 -4.72 -7.99
CA THR A 177 8.76 -3.92 -6.82
C THR A 177 8.58 -4.77 -5.55
N PRO A 178 9.65 -5.08 -4.78
CA PRO A 178 9.58 -6.08 -3.70
C PRO A 178 8.53 -5.78 -2.63
N VAL A 179 8.44 -4.53 -2.15
CA VAL A 179 7.44 -4.14 -1.14
C VAL A 179 6.00 -4.15 -1.69
N ALA A 180 5.83 -3.97 -3.00
CA ALA A 180 4.53 -4.08 -3.64
C ALA A 180 4.10 -5.55 -3.70
N ALA A 181 5.00 -6.47 -4.07
CA ALA A 181 4.74 -7.89 -4.01
C ALA A 181 4.36 -8.33 -2.59
N LEU A 182 5.15 -7.97 -1.58
CA LEU A 182 4.85 -8.27 -0.17
C LEU A 182 3.46 -7.79 0.23
N MET A 183 3.15 -6.51 0.04
CA MET A 183 1.89 -5.93 0.51
C MET A 183 0.68 -6.37 -0.30
N PHE A 184 0.84 -6.78 -1.57
CA PHE A 184 -0.23 -7.43 -2.34
C PHE A 184 -0.37 -8.94 -2.03
N THR A 185 0.49 -9.52 -1.19
CA THR A 185 0.34 -10.88 -0.63
C THR A 185 0.12 -10.90 0.89
N PHE A 186 -0.28 -9.77 1.50
CA PHE A 186 -0.36 -9.60 2.95
C PHE A 186 -1.62 -8.80 3.36
N ASN A 187 -2.21 -9.12 4.51
CA ASN A 187 -3.53 -8.64 4.94
C ASN A 187 -3.55 -7.24 5.60
N ASN A 188 -2.50 -6.44 5.44
CA ASN A 188 -2.46 -5.05 5.88
C ASN A 188 -3.35 -4.15 4.99
N PRO A 189 -3.84 -2.99 5.47
CA PRO A 189 -4.69 -2.07 4.69
C PRO A 189 -4.05 -1.50 3.41
N ASP A 190 -2.73 -1.62 3.27
CA ASP A 190 -1.92 -0.97 2.23
C ASP A 190 -2.24 -1.42 0.80
N ALA A 191 -2.73 -2.64 0.56
CA ALA A 191 -3.09 -3.11 -0.77
C ALA A 191 -4.31 -2.37 -1.36
N LEU A 192 -5.41 -2.30 -0.61
CA LEU A 192 -6.61 -1.56 -1.00
C LEU A 192 -6.30 -0.06 -1.15
N LEU A 193 -5.52 0.48 -0.22
CA LEU A 193 -5.07 1.87 -0.24
C LEU A 193 -4.29 2.20 -1.52
N THR A 194 -3.30 1.37 -1.88
CA THR A 194 -2.47 1.56 -3.07
C THR A 194 -3.30 1.49 -4.36
N LEU A 195 -4.28 0.59 -4.43
CA LEU A 195 -5.23 0.52 -5.53
C LEU A 195 -6.09 1.80 -5.62
N LEU A 196 -6.62 2.29 -4.51
CA LEU A 196 -7.45 3.50 -4.46
C LEU A 196 -6.65 4.77 -4.81
N MET A 197 -5.39 4.88 -4.38
CA MET A 197 -4.49 5.96 -4.80
C MET A 197 -4.22 5.92 -6.32
N ALA A 198 -3.97 4.73 -6.88
CA ALA A 198 -3.76 4.56 -8.33
C ALA A 198 -5.02 4.88 -9.15
N LEU A 199 -6.20 4.46 -8.67
CA LEU A 199 -7.50 4.81 -9.24
C LEU A 199 -7.79 6.32 -9.15
N GLY A 200 -7.37 6.96 -8.05
CA GLY A 200 -7.41 8.42 -7.88
C GLY A 200 -6.53 9.15 -8.90
N ALA A 201 -5.31 8.66 -9.17
CA ALA A 201 -4.42 9.22 -10.20
C ALA A 201 -5.02 9.05 -11.62
N TRP A 202 -5.56 7.86 -11.92
CA TRP A 202 -6.28 7.59 -13.17
C TRP A 202 -7.48 8.52 -13.38
N ALA A 203 -8.33 8.66 -12.35
CA ALA A 203 -9.49 9.54 -12.37
C ALA A 203 -9.09 11.03 -12.46
N THR A 204 -7.97 11.42 -11.85
CA THR A 204 -7.40 12.77 -11.98
C THR A 204 -6.98 13.05 -13.42
N MET A 205 -6.26 12.13 -14.07
CA MET A 205 -5.89 12.27 -15.48
C MET A 205 -7.13 12.36 -16.39
N LYS A 206 -8.17 11.57 -16.11
CA LYS A 206 -9.48 11.65 -16.80
C LYS A 206 -10.18 12.99 -16.58
N ALA A 207 -10.11 13.53 -15.36
CA ALA A 207 -10.67 14.82 -15.03
C ALA A 207 -9.97 15.95 -15.80
N ILE A 208 -8.64 15.95 -15.83
CA ILE A 208 -7.82 16.94 -16.55
C ILE A 208 -8.12 16.89 -18.05
N GLU A 209 -8.07 15.70 -18.65
CA GLU A 209 -8.35 15.46 -20.08
C GLU A 209 -9.72 16.03 -20.52
N GLN A 210 -10.74 15.87 -19.68
CA GLN A 210 -12.14 16.15 -20.03
C GLN A 210 -12.69 17.42 -19.34
N ALA A 211 -11.84 18.18 -18.63
CA ALA A 211 -12.19 19.29 -17.75
C ALA A 211 -13.40 19.02 -16.82
N SER A 212 -13.57 17.77 -16.39
CA SER A 212 -14.88 17.25 -15.99
C SER A 212 -15.12 17.28 -14.47
N PRO A 213 -16.27 17.81 -13.99
CA PRO A 213 -16.66 17.72 -12.58
C PRO A 213 -16.98 16.28 -12.16
N LYS A 214 -17.53 15.45 -13.07
CA LYS A 214 -17.86 14.05 -12.77
C LYS A 214 -16.61 13.26 -12.40
N TRP A 215 -15.51 13.44 -13.13
CA TRP A 215 -14.26 12.76 -12.82
C TRP A 215 -13.59 13.31 -11.56
N MET A 216 -13.70 14.61 -11.27
CA MET A 216 -13.25 15.14 -9.97
C MET A 216 -14.05 14.59 -8.79
N MET A 217 -15.37 14.41 -8.93
CA MET A 217 -16.17 13.70 -7.93
C MET A 217 -15.74 12.24 -7.76
N ILE A 218 -15.37 11.55 -8.83
CA ILE A 218 -14.82 10.18 -8.77
C ILE A 218 -13.45 10.14 -8.07
N VAL A 219 -12.58 11.15 -8.26
CA VAL A 219 -11.37 11.32 -7.44
C VAL A 219 -11.75 11.46 -5.96
N GLY A 220 -12.72 12.32 -5.64
CA GLY A 220 -13.25 12.47 -4.28
C GLY A 220 -13.68 11.15 -3.65
N VAL A 221 -14.47 10.34 -4.37
CA VAL A 221 -14.89 9.00 -3.92
C VAL A 221 -13.69 8.09 -3.62
N PHE A 222 -12.70 7.99 -4.51
CA PHE A 222 -11.53 7.15 -4.27
C PHE A 222 -10.68 7.62 -3.08
N ILE A 223 -10.53 8.93 -2.88
CA ILE A 223 -9.84 9.48 -1.69
C ILE A 223 -10.66 9.20 -0.41
N GLY A 224 -11.98 9.34 -0.44
CA GLY A 224 -12.83 9.03 0.71
C GLY A 224 -12.80 7.56 1.11
N LEU A 225 -12.85 6.64 0.14
CA LEU A 225 -12.68 5.21 0.39
C LEU A 225 -11.26 4.88 0.91
N GLY A 226 -10.23 5.58 0.42
CA GLY A 226 -8.85 5.43 0.93
C GLY A 226 -8.69 5.96 2.35
N PHE A 227 -9.46 6.99 2.74
CA PHE A 227 -9.52 7.47 4.11
C PHE A 227 -10.19 6.42 5.02
N LEU A 228 -11.27 5.77 4.57
CA LEU A 228 -11.86 4.61 5.25
C LEU A 228 -10.96 3.35 5.21
N THR A 229 -9.81 3.39 4.54
CA THR A 229 -8.82 2.30 4.50
C THR A 229 -7.60 2.59 5.40
N LYS A 230 -7.04 3.80 5.37
CA LYS A 230 -5.84 4.17 6.15
C LYS A 230 -5.77 5.65 6.55
N THR A 231 -6.90 6.28 6.84
CA THR A 231 -7.04 7.65 7.39
C THR A 231 -6.27 8.71 6.59
N LEU A 232 -5.40 9.51 7.23
CA LEU A 232 -4.70 10.64 6.60
C LEU A 232 -3.65 10.23 5.56
N GLN A 233 -3.23 8.96 5.50
CA GLN A 233 -2.21 8.51 4.53
C GLN A 233 -2.63 8.81 3.09
N VAL A 234 -3.91 8.57 2.73
CA VAL A 234 -4.41 8.80 1.36
C VAL A 234 -4.31 10.28 0.95
N LEU A 235 -4.26 11.20 1.93
CA LEU A 235 -4.18 12.63 1.65
C LEU A 235 -2.82 13.05 1.09
N LEU A 236 -1.78 12.21 1.17
CA LEU A 236 -0.45 12.50 0.62
C LEU A 236 -0.46 12.72 -0.91
N VAL A 237 -1.43 12.17 -1.64
CA VAL A 237 -1.58 12.41 -3.10
C VAL A 237 -2.48 13.60 -3.45
N VAL A 238 -3.34 14.03 -2.52
CA VAL A 238 -4.37 15.06 -2.76
C VAL A 238 -3.78 16.42 -3.18
N PRO A 239 -2.70 16.95 -2.57
CA PRO A 239 -2.09 18.21 -2.99
C PRO A 239 -1.73 18.23 -4.48
N PHE A 240 -1.17 17.14 -5.01
CA PHE A 240 -0.70 17.09 -6.39
C PHE A 240 -1.75 16.64 -7.39
N PHE A 241 -2.76 15.85 -6.98
CA PHE A 241 -3.96 15.64 -7.79
C PHE A 241 -4.72 16.97 -7.98
N GLY A 242 -4.91 17.72 -6.89
CA GLY A 242 -5.52 19.05 -6.89
C GLY A 242 -4.73 20.08 -7.69
N LEU A 243 -3.41 20.16 -7.49
CA LEU A 243 -2.53 21.08 -8.22
C LEU A 243 -2.51 20.77 -9.73
N ALA A 244 -2.36 19.49 -10.12
CA ALA A 244 -2.41 19.09 -11.53
C ALA A 244 -3.74 19.50 -12.17
N TYR A 245 -4.87 19.33 -11.46
CA TYR A 245 -6.17 19.76 -11.95
C TYR A 245 -6.30 21.28 -12.09
N LEU A 246 -5.94 22.01 -11.03
CA LEU A 246 -5.99 23.48 -10.99
C LEU A 246 -5.08 24.12 -12.04
N VAL A 247 -3.94 23.51 -12.37
CA VAL A 247 -3.02 24.01 -13.42
C VAL A 247 -3.46 23.57 -14.82
N ALA A 248 -3.71 22.28 -15.04
CA ALA A 248 -3.73 21.70 -16.38
C ALA A 248 -5.11 21.60 -17.04
N ALA A 249 -6.22 21.62 -16.29
CA ALA A 249 -7.54 21.44 -16.90
C ALA A 249 -7.87 22.55 -17.95
N PRO A 250 -8.40 22.21 -19.13
CA PRO A 250 -8.72 23.15 -20.22
C PRO A 250 -10.08 23.86 -19.98
N THR A 251 -10.24 24.50 -18.82
CA THR A 251 -11.45 25.26 -18.46
C THR A 251 -11.13 26.48 -17.59
N THR A 252 -12.11 27.32 -17.26
CA THR A 252 -11.89 28.55 -16.47
C THR A 252 -11.45 28.25 -15.03
N LEU A 253 -10.66 29.15 -14.41
CA LEU A 253 -10.18 28.95 -13.03
C LEU A 253 -11.34 28.75 -12.04
N ARG A 254 -12.43 29.53 -12.17
CA ARG A 254 -13.66 29.37 -11.39
C ARG A 254 -14.23 27.94 -11.50
N LYS A 255 -14.31 27.37 -12.71
CA LYS A 255 -14.75 25.98 -12.90
C LYS A 255 -13.79 24.99 -12.24
N ARG A 256 -12.47 25.19 -12.36
CA ARG A 256 -11.48 24.30 -11.71
C ARG A 256 -11.64 24.28 -10.19
N ILE A 257 -11.78 25.45 -9.57
CA ILE A 257 -12.02 25.59 -8.12
C ILE A 257 -13.33 24.89 -7.72
N ILE A 258 -14.44 25.13 -8.43
CA ILE A 258 -15.73 24.47 -8.16
C ILE A 258 -15.59 22.94 -8.27
N HIS A 259 -14.93 22.42 -9.30
CA HIS A 259 -14.79 20.97 -9.48
C HIS A 259 -13.88 20.35 -8.40
N SER A 260 -12.84 21.05 -7.93
CA SER A 260 -12.04 20.63 -6.77
C SER A 260 -12.84 20.65 -5.47
N LEU A 261 -13.70 21.65 -5.25
CA LEU A 261 -14.62 21.69 -4.10
C LEU A 261 -15.65 20.55 -4.16
N MET A 262 -16.13 20.18 -5.35
CA MET A 262 -16.98 19.00 -5.55
C MET A 262 -16.24 17.68 -5.24
N ALA A 263 -14.93 17.59 -5.52
CA ALA A 263 -14.11 16.46 -5.10
C ALA A 263 -13.99 16.37 -3.57
N VAL A 264 -13.73 17.50 -2.89
CA VAL A 264 -13.70 17.55 -1.42
C VAL A 264 -15.05 17.18 -0.82
N GLY A 265 -16.15 17.70 -1.36
CA GLY A 265 -17.51 17.35 -0.93
C GLY A 265 -17.81 15.86 -1.08
N THR A 266 -17.43 15.24 -2.21
CA THR A 266 -17.65 13.80 -2.43
C THR A 266 -16.69 12.91 -1.65
N MET A 267 -15.48 13.37 -1.32
CA MET A 267 -14.60 12.72 -0.35
C MET A 267 -15.25 12.69 1.04
N VAL A 268 -15.76 13.82 1.51
CA VAL A 268 -16.49 13.91 2.79
C VAL A 268 -17.76 13.07 2.77
N LEU A 269 -18.53 13.03 1.68
CA LEU A 269 -19.71 12.16 1.57
C LEU A 269 -19.35 10.66 1.53
N SER A 270 -18.20 10.27 0.99
CA SER A 270 -17.81 8.86 0.85
C SER A 270 -17.18 8.27 2.11
N ALA A 271 -16.57 9.10 2.96
CA ALA A 271 -15.98 8.71 4.24
C ALA A 271 -16.83 9.11 5.46
N GLY A 272 -17.31 10.35 5.46
CA GLY A 272 -17.88 11.02 6.62
C GLY A 272 -19.21 10.44 7.10
N TRP A 273 -19.93 9.67 6.27
CA TRP A 273 -21.13 8.95 6.70
C TRP A 273 -20.79 7.91 7.78
N TRP A 274 -19.71 7.14 7.60
CA TRP A 274 -19.26 6.13 8.56
C TRP A 274 -18.69 6.81 9.81
N VAL A 275 -17.85 7.83 9.62
CA VAL A 275 -17.27 8.62 10.73
C VAL A 275 -18.37 9.25 11.59
N ALA A 276 -19.39 9.84 10.98
CA ALA A 276 -20.53 10.41 11.70
C ALA A 276 -21.30 9.34 12.50
N ILE A 277 -21.55 8.16 11.92
CA ILE A 277 -22.20 7.06 12.65
C ILE A 277 -21.34 6.59 13.83
N VAL A 278 -20.02 6.51 13.68
CA VAL A 278 -19.10 6.08 14.75
C VAL A 278 -19.04 7.10 15.88
N GLU A 279 -18.91 8.39 15.60
CA GLU A 279 -18.86 9.43 16.66
C GLU A 279 -20.23 9.69 17.31
N LEU A 280 -21.33 9.55 16.57
CA LEU A 280 -22.69 9.87 17.06
C LEU A 280 -23.42 8.69 17.73
N ILE A 281 -23.02 7.43 17.50
CA ILE A 281 -23.56 6.31 18.27
C ILE A 281 -23.02 6.38 19.71
N PRO A 282 -23.90 6.29 20.75
CA PRO A 282 -23.47 6.29 22.15
C PRO A 282 -22.42 5.22 22.44
N ALA A 283 -21.42 5.55 23.24
CA ALA A 283 -20.27 4.68 23.52
C ALA A 283 -20.64 3.29 24.08
N SER A 284 -21.79 3.16 24.76
CA SER A 284 -22.34 1.88 25.26
C SER A 284 -22.96 0.97 24.19
N ALA A 285 -23.21 1.50 22.98
CA ALA A 285 -23.85 0.77 21.88
C ALA A 285 -22.86 0.34 20.78
N ARG A 286 -21.63 0.86 20.77
CA ARG A 286 -20.56 0.60 19.80
C ARG A 286 -19.32 -0.03 20.49
N PRO A 287 -18.36 -0.64 19.77
CA PRO A 287 -17.11 -1.07 20.40
C PRO A 287 -16.28 0.14 20.83
N TYR A 288 -15.26 -0.09 21.64
CA TYR A 288 -14.20 0.89 21.88
C TYR A 288 -13.37 1.12 20.61
N ILE A 289 -12.94 2.35 20.33
CA ILE A 289 -12.08 2.65 19.19
C ILE A 289 -10.61 2.42 19.56
N GLY A 290 -10.02 1.33 19.06
CA GLY A 290 -8.64 0.94 19.36
C GLY A 290 -7.61 1.96 18.86
N GLY A 291 -6.56 2.19 19.63
CA GLY A 291 -5.55 3.23 19.39
C GLY A 291 -6.01 4.65 19.73
N SER A 292 -7.05 4.79 20.57
CA SER A 292 -7.53 6.06 21.13
C SER A 292 -7.57 5.98 22.66
N GLN A 293 -7.51 7.12 23.34
CA GLN A 293 -7.57 7.20 24.79
C GLN A 293 -8.95 7.70 25.28
N THR A 294 -9.71 8.39 24.43
CA THR A 294 -11.04 8.94 24.72
C THR A 294 -12.19 8.22 24.00
N ASN A 295 -11.93 7.06 23.38
CA ASN A 295 -12.90 6.29 22.60
C ASN A 295 -13.43 7.03 21.35
N SER A 296 -12.55 7.79 20.67
CA SER A 296 -12.91 8.58 19.46
C SER A 296 -12.06 8.19 18.25
N PHE A 297 -12.71 8.04 17.11
CA PHE A 297 -12.07 7.82 15.82
C PHE A 297 -11.44 9.10 15.26
N LEU A 298 -11.97 10.28 15.60
CA LEU A 298 -11.34 11.56 15.30
C LEU A 298 -10.02 11.74 16.07
N GLU A 299 -9.97 11.36 17.35
CA GLU A 299 -8.73 11.32 18.13
C GLU A 299 -7.70 10.37 17.49
N LEU A 300 -8.09 9.13 17.21
CA LEU A 300 -7.27 8.13 16.49
C LEU A 300 -6.72 8.70 15.17
N THR A 301 -7.57 9.40 14.40
CA THR A 301 -7.26 9.94 13.06
C THR A 301 -6.25 11.08 13.10
N PHE A 302 -6.41 12.04 14.03
CA PHE A 302 -5.57 13.23 14.08
C PHE A 302 -4.37 13.10 15.02
N GLY A 303 -4.46 12.27 16.06
CA GLY A 303 -3.36 11.92 16.97
C GLY A 303 -2.55 10.73 16.44
N TYR A 304 -2.82 9.53 16.97
CA TYR A 304 -2.00 8.31 16.81
C TYR A 304 -1.72 7.87 15.35
N ASN A 305 -2.69 8.00 14.43
CA ASN A 305 -2.48 7.73 13.01
C ASN A 305 -2.17 8.98 12.17
N GLY A 306 -2.15 10.16 12.79
CA GLY A 306 -2.15 11.44 12.11
C GLY A 306 -0.90 12.28 12.39
N LEU A 307 -1.06 13.38 13.11
CA LEU A 307 0.00 14.34 13.38
C LEU A 307 1.06 13.78 14.34
N GLY A 308 0.68 12.88 15.26
CA GLY A 308 1.63 12.21 16.17
C GLY A 308 2.68 11.42 15.39
N ARG A 309 2.31 10.77 14.28
CA ARG A 309 3.26 10.08 13.39
C ARG A 309 4.34 11.00 12.85
N LEU A 310 4.04 12.29 12.67
CA LEU A 310 4.97 13.28 12.13
C LEU A 310 5.95 13.77 13.21
N SER A 311 5.48 14.01 14.45
CA SER A 311 6.30 14.55 15.54
C SER A 311 6.98 13.51 16.43
N GLY A 312 6.43 12.29 16.52
CA GLY A 312 6.84 11.25 17.49
C GLY A 312 5.98 11.22 18.76
N ASP A 313 4.94 12.05 18.85
CA ASP A 313 4.08 12.18 20.04
C ASP A 313 2.83 11.27 19.98
N GLU A 314 3.01 10.01 19.58
CA GLU A 314 1.90 9.05 19.57
C GLU A 314 1.64 8.49 20.98
N THR A 315 0.67 9.06 21.71
CA THR A 315 0.21 8.49 22.99
C THR A 315 -0.23 7.04 22.81
N GLY A 316 0.17 6.14 23.71
CA GLY A 316 -0.11 4.71 23.61
C GLY A 316 0.70 3.96 22.54
N SER A 317 1.69 4.59 21.89
CA SER A 317 2.59 3.90 20.97
C SER A 317 3.51 2.90 21.66
N VAL A 318 3.95 1.92 20.88
CA VAL A 318 5.01 0.96 21.23
C VAL A 318 6.38 1.58 20.95
N GLY A 319 7.36 1.34 21.83
CA GLY A 319 8.72 1.87 21.66
C GLY A 319 8.82 3.38 21.88
N GLY A 320 8.19 3.87 22.96
CA GLY A 320 8.12 5.30 23.27
C GLY A 320 9.49 5.94 23.53
N GLY A 321 9.79 7.02 22.84
CA GLY A 321 11.07 7.74 22.97
C GLY A 321 11.34 8.74 21.85
N GLY A 322 10.76 9.94 21.94
CA GLY A 322 10.99 11.07 21.04
C GLY A 322 12.40 11.68 21.16
N GLY A 323 13.43 10.91 20.79
CA GLY A 323 14.79 11.42 20.62
C GLY A 323 14.95 12.13 19.26
N ALA A 324 15.61 13.29 19.24
CA ALA A 324 15.76 14.19 18.09
C ALA A 324 16.59 13.64 16.89
N ALA A 325 16.79 12.31 16.82
CA ALA A 325 17.56 11.60 15.79
C ALA A 325 16.78 10.39 15.21
N GLY A 326 15.44 10.41 15.25
CA GLY A 326 14.58 9.41 14.59
C GLY A 326 14.03 8.28 15.48
N GLY A 327 14.12 8.44 16.81
CA GLY A 327 13.51 7.51 17.78
C GLY A 327 13.93 6.05 17.61
N GLN A 328 13.05 5.13 18.03
CA GLN A 328 13.29 3.68 17.93
C GLN A 328 12.90 3.09 16.54
N TRP A 329 12.48 3.95 15.60
CA TRP A 329 11.96 3.59 14.27
C TRP A 329 12.92 3.91 13.11
N GLY A 330 14.18 4.21 13.44
CA GLY A 330 15.27 4.43 12.50
C GLY A 330 15.41 5.88 12.03
N GLU A 331 16.64 6.28 11.71
CA GLU A 331 17.03 7.67 11.42
C GLU A 331 16.08 8.40 10.45
N THR A 332 15.62 9.59 10.85
CA THR A 332 14.87 10.53 10.01
C THR A 332 15.81 11.39 9.17
N GLY A 333 15.51 11.56 7.89
CA GLY A 333 16.26 12.45 7.01
C GLY A 333 16.02 12.15 5.53
N LEU A 334 16.49 13.05 4.66
CA LEU A 334 16.30 12.97 3.20
C LEU A 334 16.69 11.60 2.62
N PHE A 335 17.71 10.95 3.19
CA PHE A 335 18.24 9.67 2.75
C PHE A 335 17.58 8.43 3.38
N ARG A 336 16.53 8.56 4.22
CA ARG A 336 15.88 7.42 4.90
C ARG A 336 15.43 6.33 3.93
N MET A 337 14.89 6.67 2.76
CA MET A 337 14.51 5.68 1.74
C MET A 337 15.70 4.87 1.20
N PHE A 338 16.92 5.39 1.30
CA PHE A 338 18.15 4.77 0.82
C PHE A 338 18.92 4.02 1.94
N SER A 339 18.42 4.05 3.18
CA SER A 339 18.98 3.37 4.36
C SER A 339 19.09 1.86 4.16
N SER A 340 19.82 1.17 5.05
CA SER A 340 19.94 -0.28 5.09
C SER A 340 18.58 -1.00 5.10
N SER A 341 17.67 -0.59 5.99
CA SER A 341 16.34 -1.20 6.17
C SER A 341 15.38 -0.92 5.02
N VAL A 342 15.28 0.33 4.56
CA VAL A 342 14.27 0.74 3.57
C VAL A 342 14.72 0.52 2.12
N GLY A 343 16.02 0.61 1.84
CA GLY A 343 16.54 0.63 0.47
C GLY A 343 16.14 -0.58 -0.37
N GLY A 344 16.16 -1.78 0.22
CA GLY A 344 15.77 -3.03 -0.45
C GLY A 344 14.27 -3.20 -0.70
N GLN A 345 13.42 -2.42 -0.01
CA GLN A 345 11.96 -2.50 -0.14
C GLN A 345 11.48 -1.91 -1.47
N VAL A 346 11.93 -0.69 -1.78
CA VAL A 346 11.31 0.17 -2.79
C VAL A 346 12.30 0.92 -3.69
N SER A 347 13.51 1.18 -3.20
CA SER A 347 14.31 2.30 -3.71
C SER A 347 15.10 2.00 -4.99
N TRP A 348 15.09 0.74 -5.43
CA TRP A 348 15.70 0.22 -6.66
C TRP A 348 15.64 1.16 -7.86
N LEU A 349 14.47 1.77 -8.11
CA LEU A 349 14.22 2.63 -9.27
C LEU A 349 13.96 4.10 -8.90
N ILE A 350 14.06 4.51 -7.63
CA ILE A 350 13.88 5.93 -7.23
C ILE A 350 14.89 6.86 -7.93
N PRO A 351 16.21 6.58 -7.97
CA PRO A 351 17.16 7.44 -8.67
C PRO A 351 16.78 7.67 -10.14
N SER A 352 16.42 6.59 -10.84
CA SER A 352 15.99 6.62 -12.24
C SER A 352 14.68 7.37 -12.42
N ALA A 353 13.69 7.16 -11.55
CA ALA A 353 12.41 7.87 -11.57
C ALA A 353 12.59 9.39 -11.35
N LEU A 354 13.52 9.82 -10.49
CA LEU A 354 13.82 11.23 -10.26
C LEU A 354 14.55 11.87 -11.46
N ILE A 355 15.53 11.19 -12.06
CA ILE A 355 16.20 11.63 -13.30
C ILE A 355 15.18 11.79 -14.44
N LEU A 356 14.30 10.80 -14.61
CA LEU A 356 13.29 10.76 -15.67
C LEU A 356 12.16 11.77 -15.42
N LEU A 357 11.79 12.04 -14.16
CA LEU A 357 10.88 13.14 -13.77
C LEU A 357 11.47 14.50 -14.14
N ALA A 358 12.74 14.75 -13.78
CA ALA A 358 13.42 16.01 -14.09
C ALA A 358 13.55 16.21 -15.62
N ALA A 359 13.96 15.17 -16.35
CA ALA A 359 14.04 15.19 -17.81
C ALA A 359 12.67 15.42 -18.47
N GLY A 360 11.63 14.72 -18.04
CA GLY A 360 10.26 14.89 -18.54
C GLY A 360 9.71 16.30 -18.30
N LEU A 361 9.85 16.83 -17.08
CA LEU A 361 9.45 18.20 -16.75
C LEU A 361 10.25 19.25 -17.54
N TRP A 362 11.55 19.05 -17.78
CA TRP A 362 12.36 19.93 -18.63
C TRP A 362 11.90 19.89 -20.09
N LEU A 363 11.76 18.69 -20.66
CA LEU A 363 11.34 18.44 -22.05
C LEU A 363 9.89 18.89 -22.35
N ARG A 364 9.06 19.08 -21.31
CA ARG A 364 7.67 19.56 -21.35
C ARG A 364 7.48 20.98 -20.81
N GLY A 365 8.48 21.59 -20.16
CA GLY A 365 8.34 22.82 -19.39
C GLY A 365 7.90 24.05 -20.20
N ARG A 366 8.28 24.10 -21.48
CA ARG A 366 7.87 25.16 -22.43
C ARG A 366 6.55 24.88 -23.16
N LEU A 367 5.95 23.69 -23.01
CA LEU A 367 4.66 23.38 -23.62
C LEU A 367 3.50 23.98 -22.80
N PRO A 368 2.33 24.22 -23.41
CA PRO A 368 1.17 24.75 -22.72
C PRO A 368 0.85 23.98 -21.44
N ARG A 369 0.36 24.69 -20.41
CA ARG A 369 -0.05 24.10 -19.12
C ARG A 369 -1.05 22.93 -19.25
N THR A 370 -1.77 22.86 -20.37
CA THR A 370 -2.78 21.84 -20.72
C THR A 370 -2.19 20.58 -21.36
N ASP A 371 -0.86 20.49 -21.54
CA ASP A 371 -0.21 19.26 -22.03
C ASP A 371 -0.43 18.11 -21.02
N LEU A 372 -1.03 17.02 -21.48
CA LEU A 372 -1.43 15.91 -20.62
C LEU A 372 -0.24 15.05 -20.12
N ARG A 373 0.91 15.07 -20.81
CA ARG A 373 2.13 14.41 -20.31
C ARG A 373 2.77 15.25 -19.21
N ARG A 374 2.85 16.58 -19.38
CA ARG A 374 3.23 17.54 -18.34
C ARG A 374 2.35 17.37 -17.09
N ALA A 375 1.05 17.27 -17.27
CA ALA A 375 0.10 17.02 -16.18
C ALA A 375 0.38 15.68 -15.46
N ALA A 376 0.69 14.61 -16.21
CA ALA A 376 1.04 13.31 -15.63
C ALA A 376 2.31 13.38 -14.75
N TYR A 377 3.35 14.12 -15.15
CA TYR A 377 4.51 14.32 -14.27
C TYR A 377 4.18 15.11 -12.99
N VAL A 378 3.23 16.05 -13.03
CA VAL A 378 2.76 16.74 -11.82
C VAL A 378 2.01 15.77 -10.89
N VAL A 379 1.14 14.90 -11.44
CA VAL A 379 0.41 13.88 -10.69
C VAL A 379 1.36 12.86 -10.05
N TRP A 380 2.15 12.15 -10.86
CA TRP A 380 2.98 11.04 -10.38
C TRP A 380 4.28 11.50 -9.71
N GLY A 381 4.92 12.55 -10.22
CA GLY A 381 6.12 13.15 -9.61
C GLY A 381 5.80 13.84 -8.29
N GLY A 382 4.65 14.52 -8.22
CA GLY A 382 4.15 15.12 -7.00
C GLY A 382 3.82 14.11 -5.90
N TRP A 383 3.11 13.04 -6.27
CA TRP A 383 2.88 11.87 -5.41
C TRP A 383 4.22 11.34 -4.86
N LEU A 384 5.17 10.98 -5.74
CA LEU A 384 6.48 10.44 -5.34
C LEU A 384 7.18 11.38 -4.35
N VAL A 385 7.33 12.66 -4.70
CA VAL A 385 8.10 13.61 -3.89
C VAL A 385 7.45 13.87 -2.53
N VAL A 386 6.14 14.12 -2.44
CA VAL A 386 5.47 14.37 -1.15
C VAL A 386 5.52 13.13 -0.26
N THR A 387 5.17 11.96 -0.80
CA THR A 387 5.12 10.73 -0.01
C THR A 387 6.52 10.33 0.46
N MET A 388 7.53 10.50 -0.40
CA MET A 388 8.94 10.26 -0.05
C MET A 388 9.42 11.21 1.05
N LEU A 389 9.13 12.51 0.94
CA LEU A 389 9.52 13.50 1.96
C LEU A 389 8.85 13.23 3.30
N VAL A 390 7.55 12.95 3.33
CA VAL A 390 6.84 12.66 4.59
C VAL A 390 7.38 11.39 5.24
N PHE A 391 7.56 10.29 4.50
CA PHE A 391 8.16 9.07 5.04
C PHE A 391 9.62 9.25 5.47
N SER A 392 10.38 10.14 4.81
CA SER A 392 11.74 10.48 5.20
C SER A 392 11.83 11.29 6.50
N PHE A 393 10.87 12.17 6.78
CA PHE A 393 10.94 13.10 7.91
C PHE A 393 9.98 12.80 9.08
N MET A 394 9.02 11.88 8.95
CA MET A 394 8.12 11.51 10.05
C MET A 394 8.88 10.83 11.21
N ALA A 395 8.78 11.38 12.42
CA ALA A 395 9.58 10.94 13.58
C ALA A 395 8.95 9.80 14.40
N GLY A 396 7.64 9.55 14.24
CA GLY A 396 6.91 8.48 14.92
C GLY A 396 7.08 7.09 14.31
N ILE A 397 6.16 6.18 14.64
CA ILE A 397 6.17 4.78 14.19
C ILE A 397 6.17 4.72 12.66
N PHE A 398 7.32 4.31 12.11
CA PHE A 398 7.52 4.01 10.71
C PHE A 398 7.80 2.51 10.52
N HIS A 399 7.17 1.90 9.53
CA HIS A 399 7.48 0.54 9.09
C HIS A 399 7.85 0.55 7.61
N GLU A 400 8.86 -0.23 7.24
CA GLU A 400 9.47 -0.17 5.92
C GLU A 400 8.47 -0.58 4.81
N TYR A 401 7.46 -1.41 5.15
CA TYR A 401 6.38 -1.79 4.24
C TYR A 401 5.44 -0.65 3.83
N TYR A 402 5.38 0.47 4.60
CA TYR A 402 4.59 1.66 4.21
C TYR A 402 5.03 2.22 2.85
N THR A 403 6.27 1.94 2.43
CA THR A 403 6.83 2.40 1.15
C THR A 403 6.16 1.84 -0.10
N VAL A 404 5.27 0.83 -0.01
CA VAL A 404 4.42 0.42 -1.14
C VAL A 404 3.62 1.58 -1.73
N ALA A 405 3.25 2.57 -0.90
CA ALA A 405 2.59 3.79 -1.35
C ALA A 405 3.42 4.60 -2.38
N LEU A 406 4.72 4.37 -2.52
CA LEU A 406 5.57 5.00 -3.54
C LEU A 406 5.60 4.22 -4.87
N ALA A 407 5.35 2.90 -4.83
CA ALA A 407 5.62 1.99 -5.94
C ALA A 407 4.86 2.34 -7.24
N PRO A 408 3.56 2.68 -7.23
CA PRO A 408 2.85 3.10 -8.45
C PRO A 408 3.46 4.33 -9.11
N ALA A 409 3.93 5.30 -8.30
CA ALA A 409 4.51 6.55 -8.78
C ALA A 409 5.90 6.35 -9.38
N ILE A 410 6.76 5.57 -8.71
CA ILE A 410 8.08 5.17 -9.23
C ILE A 410 7.92 4.47 -10.58
N ALA A 411 7.07 3.44 -10.63
CA ALA A 411 6.84 2.63 -11.81
C ALA A 411 6.26 3.47 -12.98
N ALA A 412 5.29 4.34 -12.69
CA ALA A 412 4.73 5.26 -13.69
C ALA A 412 5.80 6.22 -14.25
N LEU A 413 6.63 6.83 -13.40
CA LEU A 413 7.67 7.77 -13.83
C LEU A 413 8.76 7.09 -14.67
N VAL A 414 9.17 5.88 -14.30
CA VAL A 414 10.11 5.08 -15.12
C VAL A 414 9.50 4.79 -16.50
N GLY A 415 8.27 4.27 -16.56
CA GLY A 415 7.61 3.95 -17.83
C GLY A 415 7.36 5.16 -18.73
N MET A 416 6.80 6.25 -18.16
CA MET A 416 6.53 7.50 -18.87
C MET A 416 7.82 8.14 -19.41
N GLY A 417 8.80 8.35 -18.52
CA GLY A 417 9.99 9.10 -18.83
C GLY A 417 10.95 8.35 -19.76
N ALA A 418 11.15 7.04 -19.55
CA ALA A 418 12.05 6.25 -20.39
C ALA A 418 11.61 6.26 -21.87
N VAL A 419 10.30 6.17 -22.12
CA VAL A 419 9.75 6.25 -23.49
C VAL A 419 9.77 7.67 -24.03
N GLU A 420 9.54 8.70 -23.22
CA GLU A 420 9.60 10.09 -23.68
C GLU A 420 11.02 10.55 -24.05
N VAL A 421 12.04 10.13 -23.30
CA VAL A 421 13.43 10.37 -23.72
C VAL A 421 13.81 9.51 -24.93
N TRP A 422 13.26 8.29 -25.04
CA TRP A 422 13.45 7.43 -26.23
C TRP A 422 12.86 8.02 -27.51
N GLU A 423 11.66 8.61 -27.44
CA GLU A 423 11.04 9.36 -28.55
C GLU A 423 11.97 10.47 -29.07
N ARG A 424 12.81 11.04 -28.19
CA ARG A 424 13.73 12.16 -28.47
C ARG A 424 15.22 11.76 -28.48
N ARG A 425 15.55 10.48 -28.68
CA ARG A 425 16.94 9.92 -28.66
C ARG A 425 17.96 10.59 -29.59
N ASP A 426 17.50 11.38 -30.57
CA ASP A 426 18.37 12.19 -31.43
C ASP A 426 18.90 13.47 -30.72
N SER A 427 18.31 13.80 -29.56
CA SER A 427 18.76 14.89 -28.67
C SER A 427 19.74 14.37 -27.61
N ALA A 428 20.91 15.02 -27.52
CA ALA A 428 21.91 14.70 -26.51
C ALA A 428 21.35 14.75 -25.07
N VAL A 429 20.45 15.69 -24.75
CA VAL A 429 19.82 15.81 -23.41
C VAL A 429 18.99 14.57 -23.07
N ALA A 430 18.20 14.07 -24.02
CA ALA A 430 17.35 12.90 -23.82
C ALA A 430 18.18 11.62 -23.67
N THR A 431 19.21 11.45 -24.51
CA THR A 431 20.08 10.27 -24.51
C THR A 431 21.02 10.24 -23.29
N VAL A 432 21.51 11.40 -22.84
CA VAL A 432 22.21 11.51 -21.54
C VAL A 432 21.28 11.21 -20.37
N ALA A 433 20.04 11.70 -20.37
CA ALA A 433 19.07 11.39 -19.32
C ALA A 433 18.72 9.89 -19.27
N LEU A 434 18.57 9.23 -20.43
CA LEU A 434 18.35 7.78 -20.51
C LEU A 434 19.56 6.99 -20.00
N SER A 435 20.77 7.34 -20.47
CA SER A 435 22.02 6.74 -20.00
C SER A 435 22.19 6.89 -18.48
N ALA A 436 21.93 8.09 -17.94
CA ALA A 436 22.02 8.36 -16.51
C ALA A 436 20.98 7.55 -15.71
N ALA A 437 19.73 7.44 -16.20
CA ALA A 437 18.70 6.64 -15.55
C ALA A 437 19.03 5.14 -15.52
N ILE A 438 19.65 4.61 -16.57
CA ILE A 438 20.11 3.21 -16.64
C ILE A 438 21.32 2.99 -15.72
N ALA A 439 22.33 3.86 -15.79
CA ALA A 439 23.51 3.79 -14.93
C ALA A 439 23.15 3.89 -13.43
N ALA A 440 22.17 4.75 -13.09
CA ALA A 440 21.66 4.89 -11.73
C ALA A 440 20.91 3.63 -11.25
N ALA A 441 20.07 3.02 -12.10
CA ALA A 441 19.40 1.75 -11.77
C ALA A 441 20.42 0.62 -11.52
N ALA A 442 21.43 0.50 -12.39
CA ALA A 442 22.46 -0.53 -12.28
C ALA A 442 23.36 -0.34 -11.06
N THR A 443 23.82 0.90 -10.82
CA THR A 443 24.67 1.25 -9.67
C THR A 443 23.92 1.08 -8.36
N TRP A 444 22.67 1.54 -8.28
CA TRP A 444 21.87 1.39 -7.06
C TRP A 444 21.46 -0.06 -6.82
N SER A 445 21.15 -0.84 -7.87
CA SER A 445 20.91 -2.28 -7.74
C SER A 445 22.16 -3.03 -7.27
N PHE A 446 23.37 -2.67 -7.74
CA PHE A 446 24.63 -3.23 -7.22
C PHE A 446 24.82 -2.93 -5.73
N ILE A 447 24.52 -1.70 -5.30
CA ILE A 447 24.61 -1.29 -3.88
C ILE A 447 23.60 -2.07 -3.02
N LEU A 448 22.35 -2.21 -3.47
CA LEU A 448 21.32 -2.95 -2.74
C LEU A 448 21.61 -4.46 -2.69
N LEU A 449 21.99 -5.08 -3.81
CA LEU A 449 22.39 -6.49 -3.86
C LEU A 449 23.65 -6.77 -3.03
N SER A 450 24.52 -5.79 -2.83
CA SER A 450 25.70 -5.91 -1.95
C SER A 450 25.38 -5.90 -0.45
N ARG A 451 24.11 -5.70 -0.05
CA ARG A 451 23.64 -5.76 1.35
C ARG A 451 23.18 -7.16 1.77
N THR A 452 23.24 -8.15 0.88
CA THR A 452 22.86 -9.54 1.18
C THR A 452 23.79 -10.53 0.48
N THR A 453 24.04 -11.67 1.10
CA THR A 453 24.80 -12.78 0.52
C THR A 453 23.93 -13.74 -0.29
N ALA A 454 22.60 -13.61 -0.24
CA ALA A 454 21.63 -14.61 -0.72
C ALA A 454 21.71 -14.94 -2.22
N TYR A 455 22.30 -14.07 -3.04
CA TYR A 455 22.43 -14.26 -4.49
C TYR A 455 23.89 -14.52 -4.95
N GLY A 456 24.84 -14.56 -4.01
CA GLY A 456 26.27 -14.57 -4.34
C GLY A 456 26.75 -13.29 -5.06
N GLU A 457 28.01 -13.28 -5.49
CA GLU A 457 28.61 -12.08 -6.08
C GLU A 457 28.23 -11.85 -7.54
N TRP A 458 27.89 -12.91 -8.28
CA TRP A 458 27.67 -12.85 -9.72
C TRP A 458 26.52 -11.90 -10.08
N LEU A 459 25.39 -11.96 -9.37
CA LEU A 459 24.20 -11.17 -9.74
C LEU A 459 24.47 -9.66 -9.64
N ARG A 460 25.12 -9.21 -8.57
CA ARG A 460 25.50 -7.79 -8.41
C ARG A 460 26.45 -7.34 -9.52
N VAL A 461 27.51 -8.10 -9.79
CA VAL A 461 28.52 -7.75 -10.80
C VAL A 461 27.93 -7.78 -12.21
N SER A 462 27.11 -8.78 -12.54
CA SER A 462 26.43 -8.88 -13.84
C SER A 462 25.45 -7.72 -14.06
N VAL A 463 24.66 -7.34 -13.05
CA VAL A 463 23.76 -6.17 -13.12
C VAL A 463 24.54 -4.87 -13.37
N LEU A 464 25.63 -4.65 -12.64
CA LEU A 464 26.48 -3.47 -12.81
C LEU A 464 27.12 -3.44 -14.21
N ALA A 465 27.77 -4.53 -14.61
CA ALA A 465 28.47 -4.62 -15.90
C ALA A 465 27.52 -4.47 -17.09
N LEU A 466 26.39 -5.20 -17.09
CA LEU A 466 25.39 -5.13 -18.16
C LEU A 466 24.74 -3.74 -18.23
N GLY A 467 24.40 -3.15 -17.07
CA GLY A 467 23.76 -1.85 -17.01
C GLY A 467 24.67 -0.69 -17.39
N MET A 468 25.93 -0.70 -16.95
CA MET A 468 26.91 0.32 -17.35
C MET A 468 27.29 0.18 -18.83
N ALA A 469 27.41 -1.05 -19.35
CA ALA A 469 27.57 -1.27 -20.79
C ALA A 469 26.35 -0.75 -21.58
N ALA A 470 25.12 -1.06 -21.14
CA ALA A 470 23.91 -0.58 -21.79
C ALA A 470 23.78 0.96 -21.75
N ALA A 471 24.16 1.61 -20.65
CA ALA A 471 24.21 3.08 -20.55
C ALA A 471 25.20 3.69 -21.54
N LEU A 472 26.43 3.19 -21.62
CA LEU A 472 27.43 3.65 -22.59
C LEU A 472 26.98 3.40 -24.04
N LEU A 473 26.36 2.26 -24.31
CA LEU A 473 25.81 1.95 -25.64
C LEU A 473 24.61 2.85 -25.98
N VAL A 474 23.81 3.29 -25.00
CA VAL A 474 22.75 4.29 -25.20
C VAL A 474 23.32 5.63 -25.70
N LEU A 475 24.42 6.12 -25.12
CA LEU A 475 25.13 7.31 -25.63
C LEU A 475 25.60 7.14 -27.09
N GLY A 476 25.90 5.90 -27.49
CA GLY A 476 26.41 5.55 -28.82
C GLY A 476 25.35 5.27 -29.90
N LEU A 477 24.05 5.25 -29.57
CA LEU A 477 23.00 4.68 -30.44
C LEU A 477 22.97 5.18 -31.89
N ARG A 478 23.27 6.46 -32.12
CA ARG A 478 23.30 7.07 -33.47
C ARG A 478 24.37 6.48 -34.41
N TRP A 479 25.34 5.73 -33.88
CA TRP A 479 26.40 5.09 -34.64
C TRP A 479 26.18 3.57 -34.82
N PHE A 480 25.16 2.99 -34.18
CA PHE A 480 24.89 1.56 -34.28
C PHE A 480 23.88 1.22 -35.37
N HIS A 481 24.09 0.07 -36.01
CA HIS A 481 23.13 -0.47 -36.98
C HIS A 481 21.77 -0.74 -36.29
N PRO A 482 20.62 -0.38 -36.88
CA PRO A 482 19.31 -0.41 -36.20
C PRO A 482 18.92 -1.77 -35.59
N ARG A 483 19.44 -2.89 -36.11
CA ARG A 483 19.22 -4.24 -35.55
C ARG A 483 19.85 -4.46 -34.16
N ALA A 484 20.84 -3.67 -33.76
CA ALA A 484 21.47 -3.76 -32.44
C ALA A 484 20.66 -3.03 -31.34
N VAL A 485 19.83 -2.05 -31.72
CA VAL A 485 19.10 -1.20 -30.78
C VAL A 485 18.16 -1.98 -29.83
N PRO A 486 17.38 -2.99 -30.27
CA PRO A 486 16.55 -3.79 -29.37
C PRO A 486 17.37 -4.57 -28.33
N LEU A 487 18.60 -4.99 -28.66
CA LEU A 487 19.48 -5.70 -27.74
C LEU A 487 20.00 -4.77 -26.63
N VAL A 488 20.37 -3.54 -26.97
CA VAL A 488 20.78 -2.52 -25.99
C VAL A 488 19.63 -2.18 -25.02
N LEU A 489 18.41 -2.05 -25.55
CA LEU A 489 17.22 -1.80 -24.72
C LEU A 489 16.84 -3.01 -23.85
N ALA A 490 16.96 -4.23 -24.36
CA ALA A 490 16.77 -5.45 -23.58
C ALA A 490 17.80 -5.56 -22.45
N ALA A 491 19.08 -5.30 -22.73
CA ALA A 491 20.15 -5.26 -21.73
C ALA A 491 19.88 -4.22 -20.63
N ALA A 492 19.44 -3.01 -21.00
CA ALA A 492 19.07 -1.96 -20.05
C ALA A 492 17.89 -2.37 -19.16
N LEU A 493 16.84 -2.98 -19.72
CA LEU A 493 15.68 -3.46 -18.97
C LEU A 493 16.04 -4.62 -18.03
N VAL A 494 16.85 -5.58 -18.48
CA VAL A 494 17.33 -6.70 -17.65
C VAL A 494 18.19 -6.18 -16.50
N ALA A 495 19.16 -5.30 -16.76
CA ALA A 495 20.00 -4.73 -15.72
C ALA A 495 19.19 -3.91 -14.68
N GLY A 496 18.22 -3.11 -15.14
CA GLY A 496 17.38 -2.30 -14.24
C GLY A 496 16.34 -3.10 -13.44
N LEU A 497 15.97 -4.31 -13.86
CA LEU A 497 14.90 -5.10 -13.23
C LEU A 497 15.38 -6.39 -12.55
N ALA A 498 16.56 -6.93 -12.86
CA ALA A 498 17.00 -8.22 -12.29
C ALA A 498 17.19 -8.18 -10.75
N GLY A 499 17.69 -7.06 -10.20
CA GLY A 499 17.81 -6.84 -8.76
C GLY A 499 16.46 -6.87 -8.02
N PRO A 500 15.51 -5.98 -8.35
CA PRO A 500 14.18 -5.97 -7.71
C PRO A 500 13.36 -7.22 -8.05
N ALA A 501 13.55 -7.84 -9.22
CA ALA A 501 12.94 -9.14 -9.54
C ALA A 501 13.44 -10.26 -8.63
N ALA A 502 14.76 -10.35 -8.36
CA ALA A 502 15.31 -11.35 -7.45
C ALA A 502 14.76 -11.19 -6.02
N TYR A 503 14.74 -9.95 -5.51
CA TYR A 503 14.10 -9.63 -4.23
C TYR A 503 12.61 -9.97 -4.21
N THR A 504 11.88 -9.71 -5.29
CA THR A 504 10.46 -10.04 -5.42
C THR A 504 10.23 -11.56 -5.38
N VAL A 505 11.00 -12.34 -6.14
CA VAL A 505 10.90 -13.81 -6.15
C VAL A 505 11.23 -14.39 -4.78
N SER A 506 12.28 -13.89 -4.09
CA SER A 506 12.55 -14.28 -2.71
C SER A 506 11.40 -13.90 -1.77
N THR A 507 10.79 -12.73 -1.94
CA THR A 507 9.65 -12.27 -1.13
C THR A 507 8.46 -13.24 -1.25
N THR A 508 8.03 -13.57 -2.48
CA THR A 508 6.88 -14.45 -2.73
C THR A 508 7.19 -15.93 -2.51
N ALA A 509 8.47 -16.33 -2.43
CA ALA A 509 8.86 -17.68 -2.05
C ALA A 509 8.80 -17.94 -0.54
N GLN A 510 8.85 -16.90 0.30
CA GLN A 510 8.87 -17.00 1.76
C GLN A 510 7.49 -16.77 2.38
N ALA A 511 7.23 -17.40 3.53
CA ALA A 511 6.10 -17.10 4.39
C ALA A 511 6.37 -15.82 5.20
N HIS A 512 5.34 -15.00 5.42
CA HIS A 512 5.41 -13.78 6.22
C HIS A 512 4.31 -13.78 7.29
N SER A 513 4.64 -13.37 8.51
CA SER A 513 3.70 -13.31 9.65
C SER A 513 4.01 -12.11 10.54
N GLY A 514 3.06 -11.76 11.41
CA GLY A 514 3.23 -10.73 12.43
C GLY A 514 2.92 -9.32 11.95
N SER A 515 3.16 -8.32 12.81
CA SER A 515 2.78 -6.92 12.55
C SER A 515 3.84 -6.09 11.79
N ILE A 516 5.08 -6.58 11.72
CA ILE A 516 6.20 -5.94 11.00
C ILE A 516 6.82 -6.97 10.05
N VAL A 517 6.71 -6.70 8.74
CA VAL A 517 7.20 -7.57 7.66
C VAL A 517 8.04 -6.79 6.66
N THR A 518 9.03 -7.44 6.05
CA THR A 518 9.97 -6.82 5.10
C THR A 518 10.19 -7.71 3.87
N ALA A 519 10.33 -7.10 2.70
CA ALA A 519 10.53 -7.76 1.42
C ALA A 519 12.02 -8.02 1.16
N GLY A 520 12.32 -9.09 0.43
CA GLY A 520 13.66 -9.56 0.11
C GLY A 520 13.96 -10.96 0.64
N PRO A 521 15.22 -11.40 0.58
CA PRO A 521 15.66 -12.66 1.18
C PRO A 521 15.77 -12.54 2.71
N ALA A 522 15.60 -13.66 3.42
CA ALA A 522 15.78 -13.73 4.87
C ALA A 522 17.09 -13.06 5.33
N GLY A 523 17.02 -12.32 6.44
CA GLY A 523 18.16 -11.59 7.00
C GLY A 523 18.56 -10.30 6.28
N SER A 524 17.89 -9.89 5.18
CA SER A 524 18.17 -8.61 4.52
C SER A 524 17.48 -7.38 5.16
N GLY A 525 16.50 -7.60 6.05
CA GLY A 525 15.80 -6.55 6.79
C GLY A 525 16.52 -6.17 8.08
N GLY A 526 17.35 -5.12 8.04
CA GLY A 526 18.04 -4.55 9.21
C GLY A 526 17.13 -3.68 10.11
N GLY A 527 15.93 -4.15 10.43
CA GLY A 527 14.93 -3.41 11.22
C GLY A 527 15.11 -3.56 12.75
N PRO A 528 14.47 -2.71 13.58
CA PRO A 528 14.62 -2.71 15.04
C PRO A 528 14.23 -4.02 15.76
N GLY A 529 13.49 -4.92 15.10
CA GLY A 529 13.16 -6.26 15.61
C GLY A 529 14.28 -7.31 15.46
N GLY A 530 15.47 -6.93 15.00
CA GLY A 530 16.56 -7.86 14.65
C GLY A 530 17.17 -8.68 15.80
N MET A 531 16.77 -8.45 17.05
CA MET A 531 17.26 -9.18 18.24
C MET A 531 16.61 -10.56 18.42
N ARG A 532 16.77 -11.47 17.44
CA ARG A 532 16.73 -12.91 17.73
C ARG A 532 18.14 -13.38 18.11
N GLY A 533 18.25 -14.06 19.26
CA GLY A 533 19.51 -14.27 19.96
C GLY A 533 20.55 -15.08 19.18
N GLY A 534 21.59 -14.39 18.71
CA GLY A 534 22.83 -14.99 18.21
C GLY A 534 24.02 -14.52 19.03
N MET A 535 24.32 -15.18 20.15
CA MET A 535 25.63 -15.04 20.78
C MET A 535 26.70 -15.62 19.84
N PRO A 536 27.84 -14.95 19.61
CA PRO A 536 28.95 -15.54 18.86
C PRO A 536 29.47 -16.81 19.54
N PRO A 537 29.97 -17.80 18.79
CA PRO A 537 30.57 -19.00 19.36
C PRO A 537 31.88 -18.64 20.08
N GLN A 538 31.80 -18.41 21.40
CA GLN A 538 32.95 -18.07 22.22
C GLN A 538 33.84 -19.31 22.36
N GLN A 539 35.09 -19.23 21.89
CA GLN A 539 36.01 -20.37 21.87
C GLN A 539 36.32 -20.88 23.28
N GLN A 540 36.39 -22.21 23.38
CA GLN A 540 36.51 -22.93 24.65
C GLN A 540 37.94 -22.83 25.22
N GLY A 541 38.09 -22.21 26.39
CA GLY A 541 39.34 -22.11 27.14
C GLY A 541 39.18 -22.55 28.59
N GLN A 542 40.15 -23.32 29.10
CA GLN A 542 40.25 -23.74 30.51
C GLN A 542 40.74 -22.55 31.38
N THR A 543 40.67 -22.48 32.72
CA THR A 543 40.58 -23.50 33.81
C THR A 543 39.91 -22.91 35.09
N GLY A 544 39.11 -23.69 35.82
CA GLY A 544 38.78 -23.49 37.26
C GLY A 544 37.89 -22.28 37.65
N THR A 545 37.29 -22.19 38.83
CA THR A 545 37.15 -23.12 39.99
C THR A 545 35.76 -23.05 40.63
N THR A 546 35.41 -24.09 41.37
CA THR A 546 34.13 -24.39 42.08
C THR A 546 33.43 -23.27 42.87
N GLN A 547 32.10 -23.15 42.69
CA GLN A 547 31.15 -22.82 43.77
C GLN A 547 29.75 -23.46 43.46
N PRO A 548 29.10 -24.19 44.39
CA PRO A 548 27.89 -24.97 44.06
C PRO A 548 26.55 -24.39 44.59
N GLY A 549 25.47 -24.62 43.83
CA GLY A 549 24.07 -24.41 44.25
C GLY A 549 23.37 -23.25 43.51
N GLY A 550 22.28 -23.47 42.75
CA GLY A 550 21.61 -24.74 42.46
C GLY A 550 20.26 -24.59 41.75
N ALA A 551 20.21 -23.85 40.64
CA ALA A 551 18.98 -23.69 39.84
C ALA A 551 18.89 -24.76 38.72
N PRO A 552 17.75 -25.44 38.51
CA PRO A 552 17.62 -26.46 37.49
C PRO A 552 17.52 -25.85 36.08
N THR A 553 18.48 -26.16 35.22
CA THR A 553 18.47 -25.83 33.78
C THR A 553 17.52 -26.73 32.99
N GLY A 554 16.22 -26.60 33.27
CA GLY A 554 15.15 -27.21 32.48
C GLY A 554 14.98 -26.52 31.13
N GLY A 555 15.53 -27.11 30.07
CA GLY A 555 15.33 -26.64 28.69
C GLY A 555 13.91 -26.94 28.19
N THR A 556 12.92 -26.15 28.59
CA THR A 556 11.53 -26.33 28.17
C THR A 556 11.26 -25.69 26.80
N THR A 557 11.02 -26.51 25.78
CA THR A 557 10.35 -26.11 24.54
C THR A 557 8.84 -25.93 24.78
N GLY A 558 8.47 -25.02 25.68
CA GLY A 558 7.09 -24.78 26.11
C GLY A 558 6.36 -23.80 25.18
N GLY A 559 5.06 -24.05 24.95
CA GLY A 559 4.19 -23.18 24.18
C GLY A 559 3.83 -21.90 24.94
N GLY A 560 4.67 -20.86 24.80
CA GLY A 560 4.38 -19.53 25.32
C GLY A 560 3.29 -18.80 24.52
N MET A 561 2.44 -18.05 25.20
CA MET A 561 1.51 -17.10 24.56
C MET A 561 2.28 -16.02 23.77
N GLY A 562 1.62 -15.49 22.74
CA GLY A 562 2.22 -14.63 21.72
C GLY A 562 2.91 -13.37 22.23
N GLY A 563 3.84 -12.85 21.42
CA GLY A 563 4.50 -11.58 21.65
C GLY A 563 3.71 -10.40 21.06
N LEU A 564 4.07 -9.19 21.48
CA LEU A 564 3.49 -7.91 21.04
C LEU A 564 3.37 -7.75 19.50
N LEU A 565 4.26 -8.39 18.73
CA LEU A 565 4.26 -8.31 17.26
C LEU A 565 3.82 -9.61 16.57
N ASP A 566 3.74 -10.74 17.29
CA ASP A 566 3.55 -12.08 16.74
C ASP A 566 2.59 -12.90 17.63
N ALA A 567 1.39 -13.18 17.11
CA ALA A 567 0.43 -14.05 17.78
C ALA A 567 0.93 -15.51 17.85
N SER A 568 0.80 -16.14 19.03
CA SER A 568 1.02 -17.58 19.19
C SER A 568 -0.09 -18.39 18.52
N THR A 569 0.25 -19.51 17.90
CA THR A 569 -0.74 -20.56 17.61
C THR A 569 -1.02 -21.34 18.89
N PRO A 570 -2.25 -21.35 19.44
CA PRO A 570 -2.57 -22.15 20.62
C PRO A 570 -2.50 -23.65 20.29
N SER A 571 -2.15 -24.47 21.28
CA SER A 571 -2.16 -25.92 21.11
C SER A 571 -3.57 -26.49 21.13
N THR A 572 -3.74 -27.72 20.66
CA THR A 572 -5.04 -28.41 20.66
C THR A 572 -5.65 -28.53 22.06
N ALA A 573 -4.83 -28.62 23.12
CA ALA A 573 -5.30 -28.65 24.50
C ALA A 573 -5.84 -27.29 24.96
N VAL A 574 -5.14 -26.19 24.61
CA VAL A 574 -5.64 -24.82 24.85
C VAL A 574 -6.93 -24.57 24.07
N VAL A 575 -6.99 -24.96 22.79
CA VAL A 575 -8.20 -24.82 21.97
C VAL A 575 -9.36 -25.63 22.55
N ALA A 576 -9.14 -26.88 22.95
CA ALA A 576 -10.18 -27.72 23.53
C ALA A 576 -10.73 -27.16 24.85
N ALA A 577 -9.86 -26.67 25.75
CA ALA A 577 -10.28 -26.09 27.02
C ALA A 577 -11.03 -24.76 26.85
N LEU A 578 -10.54 -23.85 25.99
CA LEU A 578 -11.25 -22.60 25.69
C LEU A 578 -12.57 -22.81 24.94
N SER A 579 -12.70 -23.88 24.15
CA SER A 579 -13.95 -24.25 23.49
C SER A 579 -14.93 -25.02 24.38
N GLN A 580 -14.56 -25.39 25.61
CA GLN A 580 -15.46 -26.06 26.54
C GLN A 580 -16.53 -25.09 27.06
N ASP A 581 -17.80 -25.52 27.02
CA ASP A 581 -18.96 -24.77 27.52
C ASP A 581 -19.08 -23.34 26.94
N ALA A 582 -18.50 -23.12 25.76
CA ALA A 582 -18.30 -21.81 25.16
C ALA A 582 -19.60 -21.04 24.82
N ASP A 583 -20.73 -21.75 24.66
CA ASP A 583 -22.05 -21.16 24.43
C ASP A 583 -22.64 -20.48 25.69
N GLN A 584 -22.08 -20.75 26.87
CA GLN A 584 -22.45 -20.08 28.12
C GLN A 584 -21.83 -18.69 28.26
N PHE A 585 -20.79 -18.36 27.48
CA PHE A 585 -19.97 -17.15 27.65
C PHE A 585 -20.12 -16.16 26.47
N THR A 586 -19.85 -14.88 26.72
CA THR A 586 -19.73 -13.87 25.66
C THR A 586 -18.33 -13.87 25.03
N TRP A 587 -17.31 -14.18 25.83
CA TRP A 587 -15.93 -14.36 25.40
C TRP A 587 -15.34 -15.61 26.06
N VAL A 588 -14.74 -16.51 25.28
CA VAL A 588 -14.11 -17.74 25.84
C VAL A 588 -12.81 -17.44 26.56
N ALA A 589 -12.15 -16.34 26.21
CA ALA A 589 -11.04 -15.80 26.97
C ALA A 589 -11.02 -14.27 26.90
N ALA A 590 -10.31 -13.64 27.83
CA ALA A 590 -9.78 -12.29 27.70
C ALA A 590 -8.26 -12.31 27.79
N ALA A 591 -7.58 -11.48 26.99
CA ALA A 591 -6.12 -11.41 26.94
C ALA A 591 -5.66 -9.96 26.75
N VAL A 592 -4.56 -9.57 27.39
CA VAL A 592 -3.95 -8.25 27.17
C VAL A 592 -3.19 -8.24 25.85
N GLY A 593 -3.41 -7.18 25.05
CA GLY A 593 -2.82 -7.03 23.72
C GLY A 593 -3.56 -7.83 22.64
N SER A 594 -3.93 -7.16 21.54
CA SER A 594 -4.74 -7.77 20.49
C SER A 594 -4.04 -8.92 19.75
N GLN A 595 -2.70 -8.98 19.68
CA GLN A 595 -2.01 -10.14 19.09
C GLN A 595 -2.20 -11.41 19.94
N THR A 596 -2.19 -11.28 21.27
CA THR A 596 -2.47 -12.40 22.20
C THR A 596 -3.90 -12.90 22.01
N ALA A 597 -4.88 -11.99 22.01
CA ALA A 597 -6.30 -12.30 21.80
C ALA A 597 -6.57 -12.92 20.42
N ALA A 598 -5.97 -12.37 19.36
CA ALA A 598 -6.09 -12.85 17.99
C ALA A 598 -5.59 -14.29 17.83
N GLY A 599 -4.46 -14.65 18.46
CA GLY A 599 -3.94 -16.02 18.42
C GLY A 599 -4.92 -17.04 18.99
N LEU A 600 -5.53 -16.73 20.14
CA LEU A 600 -6.56 -17.58 20.74
C LEU A 600 -7.83 -17.65 19.88
N GLN A 601 -8.39 -16.52 19.45
CA GLN A 601 -9.63 -16.44 18.65
C GLN A 601 -9.52 -17.14 17.29
N LEU A 602 -8.37 -17.02 16.61
CA LEU A 602 -8.12 -17.69 15.32
C LEU A 602 -7.89 -19.20 15.46
N GLY A 603 -7.58 -19.68 16.67
CA GLY A 603 -7.44 -21.10 17.01
C GLY A 603 -8.73 -21.75 17.50
N THR A 604 -9.54 -21.04 18.30
CA THR A 604 -10.82 -21.54 18.83
C THR A 604 -11.99 -21.35 17.86
N GLY A 605 -11.90 -20.37 16.96
CA GLY A 605 -13.04 -19.88 16.16
C GLY A 605 -13.96 -18.92 16.91
N LEU A 606 -13.72 -18.68 18.21
CA LEU A 606 -14.67 -18.10 19.17
C LEU A 606 -14.19 -16.75 19.73
N PRO A 607 -15.08 -15.85 20.19
CA PRO A 607 -14.70 -14.49 20.58
C PRO A 607 -13.71 -14.45 21.75
N VAL A 608 -12.63 -13.68 21.61
CA VAL A 608 -11.66 -13.42 22.69
C VAL A 608 -11.51 -11.92 22.88
N MET A 609 -11.72 -11.44 24.11
CA MET A 609 -11.63 -10.02 24.43
C MET A 609 -10.17 -9.55 24.43
N ALA A 610 -9.83 -8.63 23.53
CA ALA A 610 -8.57 -7.90 23.58
C ALA A 610 -8.66 -6.77 24.61
N ILE A 611 -7.90 -6.88 25.71
CA ILE A 611 -7.77 -5.85 26.74
C ILE A 611 -6.66 -4.87 26.33
N GLY A 612 -6.99 -3.58 26.33
CA GLY A 612 -6.09 -2.47 26.04
C GLY A 612 -5.64 -2.34 24.59
N GLY A 613 -6.41 -2.86 23.63
CA GLY A 613 -6.12 -2.74 22.22
C GLY A 613 -4.81 -3.42 21.81
N PHE A 614 -4.09 -2.85 20.84
CA PHE A 614 -2.98 -3.53 20.16
C PHE A 614 -1.86 -3.99 21.12
N ASN A 615 -1.46 -3.13 22.06
CA ASN A 615 -0.32 -3.31 22.96
C ASN A 615 -0.67 -3.30 24.46
N GLY A 616 -1.95 -3.14 24.82
CA GLY A 616 -2.40 -3.00 26.20
C GLY A 616 -2.54 -1.56 26.71
N SER A 617 -2.34 -0.52 25.88
CA SER A 617 -2.38 0.90 26.33
C SER A 617 -3.74 1.60 26.24
N ASP A 618 -4.75 1.02 25.59
CA ASP A 618 -6.08 1.65 25.50
C ASP A 618 -6.85 1.48 26.83
N PRO A 619 -7.62 2.48 27.32
CA PRO A 619 -8.45 2.35 28.51
C PRO A 619 -9.74 1.54 28.23
N SER A 620 -9.60 0.28 27.83
CA SER A 620 -10.73 -0.58 27.49
C SER A 620 -10.50 -2.08 27.69
N PRO A 621 -11.39 -2.80 28.41
CA PRO A 621 -12.34 -2.24 29.38
C PRO A 621 -11.62 -1.55 30.55
N THR A 622 -12.33 -0.73 31.32
CA THR A 622 -11.82 -0.32 32.64
C THR A 622 -11.90 -1.48 33.63
N LEU A 623 -11.13 -1.43 34.74
CA LEU A 623 -11.19 -2.47 35.78
C LEU A 623 -12.63 -2.74 36.27
N ALA A 624 -13.41 -1.70 36.55
CA ALA A 624 -14.79 -1.83 36.99
C ALA A 624 -15.72 -2.46 35.93
N GLN A 625 -15.49 -2.19 34.64
CA GLN A 625 -16.22 -2.84 33.55
C GLN A 625 -15.85 -4.32 33.43
N PHE A 626 -14.56 -4.65 33.54
CA PHE A 626 -14.08 -6.04 33.51
C PHE A 626 -14.62 -6.85 34.69
N GLN A 627 -14.55 -6.31 35.91
CA GLN A 627 -15.17 -6.87 37.10
C GLN A 627 -16.67 -7.12 36.90
N GLN A 628 -17.39 -6.16 36.30
CA GLN A 628 -18.80 -6.34 35.97
C GLN A 628 -19.03 -7.43 34.91
N TYR A 629 -18.15 -7.60 33.92
CA TYR A 629 -18.28 -8.68 32.94
C TYR A 629 -18.05 -10.06 33.55
N VAL A 630 -17.05 -10.21 34.42
CA VAL A 630 -16.79 -11.44 35.18
C VAL A 630 -17.95 -11.77 36.12
N ALA A 631 -18.43 -10.79 36.90
CA ALA A 631 -19.57 -10.98 37.81
C ALA A 631 -20.91 -11.31 37.09
N ASN A 632 -21.01 -11.04 35.78
CA ASN A 632 -22.14 -11.45 34.94
C ASN A 632 -21.86 -12.75 34.14
N GLY A 633 -20.80 -13.50 34.46
CA GLY A 633 -20.45 -14.76 33.79
C GLY A 633 -20.06 -14.62 32.33
N LYS A 634 -19.63 -13.44 31.87
CA LYS A 634 -19.43 -13.18 30.42
C LYS A 634 -18.11 -13.66 29.86
N ILE A 635 -17.12 -13.97 30.70
CA ILE A 635 -15.76 -14.32 30.31
C ILE A 635 -15.39 -15.61 31.05
N HIS A 636 -14.96 -16.66 30.34
CA HIS A 636 -14.57 -17.93 30.96
C HIS A 636 -13.14 -17.83 31.55
N TYR A 637 -12.14 -17.60 30.71
CA TYR A 637 -10.73 -17.54 31.12
C TYR A 637 -10.11 -16.14 30.97
N PHE A 638 -9.11 -15.84 31.78
CA PHE A 638 -8.13 -14.79 31.50
C PHE A 638 -6.79 -15.43 31.13
N ALA A 639 -6.21 -15.01 30.01
CA ALA A 639 -4.95 -15.54 29.49
C ALA A 639 -3.77 -14.71 29.99
N SER A 640 -2.86 -15.33 30.74
CA SER A 640 -1.72 -14.64 31.37
C SER A 640 -0.60 -14.36 30.34
N GLY A 641 -0.74 -13.25 29.62
CA GLY A 641 0.34 -12.70 28.79
C GLY A 641 1.59 -12.38 29.63
N GLY A 642 2.78 -12.65 29.08
CA GLY A 642 4.05 -12.48 29.79
C GLY A 642 4.27 -11.06 30.33
N ARG A 643 4.84 -10.95 31.54
CA ARG A 643 5.02 -9.69 32.29
C ARG A 643 5.51 -8.53 31.44
N GLY A 644 4.73 -7.44 31.44
CA GLY A 644 5.21 -6.10 31.09
C GLY A 644 5.51 -5.88 29.61
N PHE A 645 4.49 -5.47 28.86
CA PHE A 645 4.66 -4.83 27.55
C PHE A 645 5.65 -3.66 27.66
N GLY A 646 6.76 -3.71 26.91
CA GLY A 646 7.85 -2.75 27.03
C GLY A 646 7.46 -1.31 26.66
N ASN A 647 8.17 -0.34 27.24
CA ASN A 647 8.02 1.12 27.13
C ASN A 647 6.94 1.60 26.14
N GLN A 648 5.71 1.71 26.65
CA GLN A 648 4.60 2.39 25.99
C GLN A 648 4.78 3.91 26.14
N ASN A 649 4.42 4.69 25.11
CA ASN A 649 4.49 6.16 25.17
C ASN A 649 3.28 6.74 25.91
N GLY A 650 3.26 6.55 27.24
CA GLY A 650 2.05 6.77 28.04
C GLY A 650 0.89 5.86 27.60
N GLY A 651 -0.33 6.28 27.93
CA GLY A 651 -1.55 5.47 27.76
C GLY A 651 -2.18 5.09 29.10
N SER A 652 -3.10 4.14 29.09
CA SER A 652 -3.82 3.68 30.27
C SER A 652 -3.12 2.53 31.01
N SER A 653 -3.23 2.53 32.34
CA SER A 653 -2.86 1.43 33.23
C SER A 653 -3.92 0.34 33.38
N SER A 654 -5.14 0.50 32.83
CA SER A 654 -6.26 -0.42 33.08
C SER A 654 -5.96 -1.89 32.77
N SER A 655 -5.13 -2.17 31.78
CA SER A 655 -4.70 -3.55 31.46
C SER A 655 -3.87 -4.21 32.56
N SER A 656 -2.99 -3.45 33.24
CA SER A 656 -2.19 -3.97 34.35
C SER A 656 -2.98 -4.03 35.65
N GLU A 657 -3.94 -3.12 35.85
CA GLU A 657 -4.92 -3.17 36.93
C GLU A 657 -5.80 -4.43 36.84
N ILE A 658 -6.31 -4.75 35.64
CA ILE A 658 -7.11 -5.95 35.38
C ILE A 658 -6.28 -7.22 35.60
N ALA A 659 -5.07 -7.30 35.05
CA ALA A 659 -4.17 -8.43 35.29
C ALA A 659 -3.90 -8.63 36.79
N SER A 660 -3.51 -7.56 37.49
CA SER A 660 -3.24 -7.60 38.94
C SER A 660 -4.46 -8.03 39.75
N TRP A 661 -5.66 -7.56 39.38
CA TRP A 661 -6.90 -7.98 40.04
C TRP A 661 -7.20 -9.46 39.80
N VAL A 662 -7.06 -9.95 38.57
CA VAL A 662 -7.27 -11.38 38.26
C VAL A 662 -6.31 -12.27 39.02
N GLU A 663 -5.01 -11.95 38.99
CA GLU A 663 -3.95 -12.69 39.69
C GLU A 663 -4.18 -12.78 41.22
N GLN A 664 -4.90 -11.81 41.79
CA GLN A 664 -5.22 -11.74 43.23
C GLN A 664 -6.56 -12.39 43.61
N ASN A 665 -7.45 -12.70 42.66
CA ASN A 665 -8.84 -13.08 42.94
C ASN A 665 -9.27 -14.43 42.35
N PHE A 666 -8.53 -15.02 41.40
CA PHE A 666 -8.94 -16.24 40.71
C PHE A 666 -7.88 -17.35 40.72
N THR A 667 -8.32 -18.58 40.50
CA THR A 667 -7.46 -19.75 40.49
C THR A 667 -6.66 -19.83 39.19
N ALA A 668 -5.33 -19.91 39.30
CA ALA A 668 -4.44 -20.14 38.16
C ALA A 668 -4.51 -21.59 37.67
N VAL A 669 -4.65 -21.79 36.37
CA VAL A 669 -4.75 -23.09 35.69
C VAL A 669 -3.70 -23.17 34.58
N THR A 670 -2.85 -24.20 34.62
CA THR A 670 -1.84 -24.44 33.58
C THR A 670 -2.40 -25.36 32.51
N ILE A 671 -2.56 -24.85 31.29
CA ILE A 671 -3.05 -25.61 30.13
C ILE A 671 -1.90 -25.72 29.13
N ASP A 672 -1.33 -26.92 29.01
CA ASP A 672 -0.22 -27.25 28.08
C ASP A 672 0.99 -26.29 28.20
N GLY A 673 1.35 -25.95 29.44
CA GLY A 673 2.46 -25.03 29.76
C GLY A 673 2.13 -23.55 29.66
N SER A 674 0.95 -23.16 29.17
CA SER A 674 0.44 -21.78 29.21
C SER A 674 -0.43 -21.54 30.45
N THR A 675 -0.25 -20.38 31.11
CA THR A 675 -1.01 -20.02 32.32
C THR A 675 -2.29 -19.26 31.98
N PHE A 676 -3.41 -19.77 32.46
CA PHE A 676 -4.72 -19.12 32.44
C PHE A 676 -5.21 -18.90 33.87
N TYR A 677 -6.26 -18.09 34.03
CA TYR A 677 -7.03 -17.96 35.26
C TYR A 677 -8.48 -18.26 34.95
N ASP A 678 -9.10 -19.15 35.71
CA ASP A 678 -10.52 -19.50 35.56
C ASP A 678 -11.38 -18.47 36.30
N LEU A 679 -12.14 -17.68 35.55
CA LEU A 679 -12.94 -16.59 36.08
C LEU A 679 -14.28 -17.06 36.66
N THR A 680 -14.58 -18.36 36.56
CA THR A 680 -15.68 -19.03 37.27
C THR A 680 -15.26 -19.56 38.64
N GLN A 681 -13.95 -19.69 38.89
CA GLN A 681 -13.36 -20.24 40.13
C GLN A 681 -12.60 -19.16 40.93
N PRO A 682 -13.33 -18.24 41.60
CA PRO A 682 -12.71 -17.26 42.50
C PRO A 682 -12.00 -17.98 43.64
N LEU A 683 -10.89 -17.40 44.11
CA LEU A 683 -10.18 -17.90 45.27
C LEU A 683 -11.12 -17.91 46.48
N SER A 684 -11.22 -19.06 47.15
CA SER A 684 -12.03 -19.18 48.37
C SER A 684 -11.51 -18.20 49.42
N ALA A 685 -12.39 -17.31 49.89
CA ALA A 685 -12.03 -16.29 50.86
C ALA A 685 -11.45 -16.94 52.13
N THR A 686 -10.18 -16.64 52.43
CA THR A 686 -9.56 -16.99 53.71
C THR A 686 -10.29 -16.24 54.81
N SER A 687 -11.01 -16.99 55.63
CA SER A 687 -11.90 -16.50 56.70
C SER A 687 -11.17 -15.80 57.85
#